data_AF-A0A961RHJ1-F1
#
_entry.id   AF-A0A961RHJ1-F1
#
_cell.length_a   1.000
_cell.length_b   1.000
_cell.length_c   1.000
_cell.angle_alpha   90.00
_cell.angle_beta   90.00
_cell.angle_gamma   90.00
#
_symmetry.space_group_name_H-M   'P 1'
#
loop_
_entity.id
_entity.type
_entity.pdbx_description
1 polymer ?
#
loop_
_entity_poly.entity_id
_entity_poly.type
_entity_poly.pdbx_seq_one_letter_code
_entity_poly.pdbx_strand_id
1 'polypeptide(L)'
;MMEQYIEIKAANPGSLLFYRMGDFYELFFHDAEVASRALGITLTKRGKHLGEDIPMCGVPVHAAEEYLQKLIALGHRVAVCEQTEDPAEAKKRGSKSVVRRDVVRLVTPGTITEEKLLEPSAASHLAALARARRSEDEEDWALAWIDISTGEFRVCETAPSRMGADLARIAAREVVYPETIEADEAILQILAESGAALAPQPVHLFDSQTAAKRIADTFAVKSIDGFGEFSRAETTACGAVLAYVERTQIGERPALSPPLRESASGTMFIDAATRANLELARTLSGNKKGSLLSAIDRTLTGGGARLLFERMMNPLVDPQRIANRLDSVEFMRDEQGLAHELSGVLKTCPDLPRALSRLSLNRGGPRDLEAIRAGLESAEELAAALASLRDPLPAELAGIAETLSTQPEGLKPLLSATLDDELPLLKRDGGFVRPGANGEIDELRKLRDDSRRVIAELQLRYSEETGVKSLKIRHNNVLGYYIEVTAQNATALQDPSRQGEFIHRQTMANAMRFTTTELAGLETRIANAAGRILEIELHLFEEMAAATVAEAATLQAMARAVSRLDVAIALARLSLEEHYCRPALDGSTVFEVEGGRHPVVEQVLRKDASQAFIANDCNIGAEEVTEGKEQQAGKIWLLTGPNMGGKSTFLRQNALIAILAQMGSFVPAKSARIGVVDRLFSRVGAADDLARGRSTFMVE
;
A
#
# COMPACT_ATOMS: atom_id res chain seq x y z
N MET A 1 31.16 16.33 -9.80
CA MET A 1 30.40 15.24 -9.15
C MET A 1 29.98 15.68 -7.76
N MET A 2 30.91 15.91 -6.82
CA MET A 2 30.54 16.31 -5.46
C MET A 2 29.77 17.64 -5.39
N GLU A 3 30.08 18.59 -6.28
CA GLU A 3 29.32 19.83 -6.44
C GLU A 3 27.84 19.56 -6.80
N GLN A 4 27.59 18.73 -7.81
CA GLN A 4 26.23 18.29 -8.19
C GLN A 4 25.54 17.51 -7.04
N TYR A 5 26.27 16.69 -6.29
CA TYR A 5 25.70 16.01 -5.12
C TYR A 5 25.25 17.01 -4.04
N ILE A 6 26.08 18.00 -3.71
CA ILE A 6 25.78 19.03 -2.70
C ILE A 6 24.58 19.87 -3.14
N GLU A 7 24.51 20.26 -4.42
CA GLU A 7 23.39 21.00 -4.99
C GLU A 7 22.07 20.23 -4.83
N ILE A 8 22.04 18.97 -5.24
CA ILE A 8 20.85 18.11 -5.13
C ILE A 8 20.47 17.87 -3.67
N LYS A 9 21.47 17.68 -2.79
CA LYS A 9 21.24 17.51 -1.35
C LYS A 9 20.66 18.77 -0.71
N ALA A 10 21.15 19.95 -1.09
CA ALA A 10 20.65 21.23 -0.58
C ALA A 10 19.18 21.48 -0.99
N ALA A 11 18.79 21.02 -2.18
CA ALA A 11 17.39 21.06 -2.62
C ALA A 11 16.46 20.06 -1.91
N ASN A 12 17.03 19.05 -1.22
CA ASN A 12 16.28 17.99 -0.55
C ASN A 12 16.65 17.87 0.94
N PRO A 13 16.44 18.93 1.74
CA PRO A 13 16.79 18.92 3.16
C PRO A 13 15.93 17.91 3.93
N GLY A 14 16.53 17.28 4.94
CA GLY A 14 15.83 16.33 5.82
C GLY A 14 15.50 14.96 5.21
N SER A 15 16.03 14.66 4.02
CA SER A 15 15.92 13.34 3.36
C SER A 15 17.32 12.77 3.10
N LEU A 16 17.49 11.46 3.25
CA LEU A 16 18.70 10.76 2.82
C LEU A 16 18.77 10.76 1.29
N LEU A 17 19.92 11.03 0.69
CA LEU A 17 20.06 11.08 -0.77
C LEU A 17 20.70 9.80 -1.32
N PHE A 18 19.88 8.94 -1.93
CA PHE A 18 20.34 7.81 -2.75
C PHE A 18 20.84 8.32 -4.09
N TYR A 19 22.16 8.50 -4.23
CA TYR A 19 22.77 9.08 -5.41
C TYR A 19 23.30 7.99 -6.36
N ARG A 20 22.71 7.87 -7.57
CA ARG A 20 23.05 6.80 -8.52
C ARG A 20 24.49 6.91 -9.05
N MET A 21 25.27 5.86 -8.78
CA MET A 21 26.67 5.70 -9.19
C MET A 21 26.91 4.31 -9.77
N GLY A 22 26.78 4.16 -11.09
CA GLY A 22 26.96 2.87 -11.75
C GLY A 22 25.87 1.89 -11.32
N ASP A 23 26.23 0.79 -10.66
CA ASP A 23 25.28 -0.21 -10.15
C ASP A 23 24.96 -0.07 -8.66
N PHE A 24 25.29 1.09 -8.07
CA PHE A 24 25.06 1.39 -6.65
C PHE A 24 24.30 2.71 -6.47
N TYR A 25 23.54 2.80 -5.38
CA TYR A 25 23.20 4.09 -4.78
C TYR A 25 24.19 4.37 -3.66
N GLU A 26 24.89 5.49 -3.75
CA GLU A 26 25.85 5.95 -2.75
C GLU A 26 25.28 7.13 -1.96
N LEU A 27 25.62 7.18 -0.68
CA LEU A 27 25.31 8.26 0.24
C LEU A 27 26.63 8.81 0.77
N PHE A 28 26.70 10.12 1.02
CA PHE A 28 27.92 10.81 1.45
C PHE A 28 27.70 11.63 2.74
N PHE A 29 28.80 11.99 3.41
CA PHE A 29 28.79 12.85 4.59
C PHE A 29 27.86 12.30 5.69
N HIS A 30 27.04 13.16 6.30
CA HIS A 30 26.13 12.79 7.37
C HIS A 30 25.11 11.72 6.95
N ASP A 31 24.64 11.75 5.70
CA ASP A 31 23.70 10.74 5.20
C ASP A 31 24.33 9.34 5.22
N ALA A 32 25.63 9.23 4.93
CA ALA A 32 26.35 7.97 4.98
C ALA A 32 26.42 7.42 6.41
N GLU A 33 26.64 8.28 7.40
CA GLU A 33 26.69 7.88 8.82
C GLU A 33 25.33 7.42 9.33
N VAL A 34 24.27 8.16 9.00
CA VAL A 34 22.90 7.82 9.37
C VAL A 34 22.49 6.50 8.72
N ALA A 35 22.70 6.35 7.41
CA ALA A 35 22.33 5.14 6.68
C ALA A 35 23.17 3.93 7.11
N SER A 36 24.47 4.10 7.38
CA SER A 36 25.32 3.02 7.90
C SER A 36 24.80 2.48 9.22
N ARG A 37 24.45 3.36 10.18
CA ARG A 37 23.87 2.95 11.47
C ARG A 37 22.49 2.31 11.32
N ALA A 38 21.61 2.92 10.52
CA ALA A 38 20.24 2.45 10.33
C ALA A 38 20.17 1.09 9.60
N LEU A 39 21.03 0.89 8.60
CA LEU A 39 21.02 -0.30 7.75
C LEU A 39 21.99 -1.40 8.18
N GLY A 40 22.91 -1.09 9.10
CA GLY A 40 23.99 -2.01 9.48
C GLY A 40 24.99 -2.26 8.36
N ILE A 41 25.17 -1.31 7.43
CA ILE A 41 26.11 -1.42 6.30
C ILE A 41 27.45 -0.74 6.62
N THR A 42 28.51 -1.18 5.94
CA THR A 42 29.87 -0.66 6.20
C THR A 42 30.00 0.81 5.79
N LEU A 43 30.47 1.65 6.73
CA LEU A 43 30.90 3.02 6.45
C LEU A 43 32.33 3.02 5.93
N THR A 44 32.53 3.60 4.75
CA THR A 44 33.83 3.73 4.07
C THR A 44 34.12 5.20 3.78
N LYS A 45 35.11 5.48 2.92
CA LYS A 45 35.48 6.83 2.53
C LYS A 45 35.81 6.93 1.05
N ARG A 46 35.46 8.07 0.42
CA ARG A 46 35.70 8.31 -1.02
C ARG A 46 36.20 9.73 -1.28
N GLY A 47 37.51 9.86 -1.49
CA GLY A 47 38.12 11.15 -1.81
C GLY A 47 38.13 12.11 -0.62
N LYS A 48 38.38 13.40 -0.91
CA LYS A 48 38.48 14.46 0.10
C LYS A 48 37.65 15.68 -0.26
N HIS A 49 37.06 16.33 0.73
CA HIS A 49 36.41 17.63 0.62
C HIS A 49 37.02 18.56 1.66
N LEU A 50 37.54 19.73 1.23
CA LEU A 50 38.23 20.68 2.11
C LEU A 50 39.39 20.07 2.95
N GLY A 51 40.03 19.03 2.42
CA GLY A 51 41.15 18.34 3.09
C GLY A 51 40.76 17.14 3.96
N GLU A 52 39.48 16.99 4.28
CA GLU A 52 38.93 15.90 5.08
C GLU A 52 38.41 14.75 4.21
N ASP A 53 38.50 13.52 4.72
CA ASP A 53 37.97 12.33 4.04
C ASP A 53 36.43 12.39 4.00
N ILE A 54 35.82 12.09 2.86
CA ILE A 54 34.36 12.10 2.71
C ILE A 54 33.80 10.74 3.16
N PRO A 55 32.98 10.65 4.23
CA PRO A 55 32.30 9.42 4.61
C PRO A 55 31.37 8.96 3.49
N MET A 56 31.34 7.65 3.22
CA MET A 56 30.52 7.06 2.16
C MET A 56 30.03 5.66 2.53
N CYS A 57 28.77 5.38 2.28
CA CYS A 57 28.23 4.03 2.22
C CYS A 57 27.36 3.87 0.98
N GLY A 58 27.11 2.64 0.54
CA GLY A 58 26.28 2.40 -0.62
C GLY A 58 25.59 1.05 -0.60
N VAL A 59 24.51 0.96 -1.37
CA VAL A 59 23.70 -0.25 -1.56
C VAL A 59 23.60 -0.56 -3.05
N PRO A 60 23.66 -1.83 -3.45
CA PRO A 60 23.55 -2.19 -4.85
C PRO A 60 22.10 -1.95 -5.32
N VAL A 61 21.96 -1.47 -6.56
CA VAL A 61 20.68 -1.03 -7.13
C VAL A 61 19.63 -2.13 -7.12
N HIS A 62 20.03 -3.36 -7.45
CA HIS A 62 19.11 -4.50 -7.48
C HIS A 62 18.55 -4.87 -6.09
N ALA A 63 19.18 -4.41 -5.01
CA ALA A 63 18.71 -4.61 -3.63
C ALA A 63 18.18 -3.32 -2.99
N ALA A 64 18.15 -2.20 -3.72
CA ALA A 64 17.87 -0.88 -3.15
C ALA A 64 16.47 -0.79 -2.50
N GLU A 65 15.48 -1.49 -3.05
CA GLU A 65 14.12 -1.55 -2.50
C GLU A 65 14.10 -2.06 -1.05
N GLU A 66 14.89 -3.08 -0.72
CA GLU A 66 14.93 -3.67 0.62
C GLU A 66 15.54 -2.68 1.64
N TYR A 67 16.60 -1.98 1.26
CA TYR A 67 17.22 -0.96 2.11
C TYR A 67 16.32 0.25 2.27
N LEU A 68 15.62 0.64 1.20
CA LEU A 68 14.63 1.71 1.26
C LEU A 68 13.48 1.36 2.21
N GLN A 69 13.02 0.10 2.22
CA GLN A 69 12.04 -0.37 3.20
C GLN A 69 12.50 -0.19 4.64
N LYS A 70 13.74 -0.59 4.94
CA LYS A 70 14.33 -0.48 6.28
C LYS A 70 14.43 0.98 6.72
N LEU A 71 14.90 1.87 5.84
CA LEU A 71 14.99 3.31 6.13
C LEU A 71 13.62 3.91 6.42
N ILE A 72 12.61 3.60 5.60
CA ILE A 72 11.25 4.12 5.75
C ILE A 72 10.60 3.60 7.03
N ALA A 73 10.79 2.32 7.36
CA ALA A 73 10.29 1.73 8.60
C ALA A 73 10.92 2.35 9.86
N LEU A 74 12.13 2.89 9.75
CA LEU A 74 12.82 3.65 10.80
C LEU A 74 12.47 5.16 10.78
N GLY A 75 11.52 5.57 9.92
CA GLY A 75 11.05 6.96 9.84
C GLY A 75 11.92 7.89 8.99
N HIS A 76 12.89 7.37 8.24
CA HIS A 76 13.70 8.19 7.34
C HIS A 76 13.00 8.43 6.00
N ARG A 77 13.12 9.65 5.47
CA ARG A 77 12.75 9.99 4.08
C ARG A 77 13.95 9.79 3.17
N VAL A 78 13.73 9.35 1.94
CA VAL A 78 14.80 9.05 0.97
C VAL A 78 14.51 9.73 -0.37
N ALA A 79 15.41 10.59 -0.84
CA ALA A 79 15.41 11.11 -2.20
C ALA A 79 16.20 10.18 -3.11
N VAL A 80 15.56 9.67 -4.17
CA VAL A 80 16.18 8.77 -5.16
C VAL A 80 16.61 9.60 -6.36
N CYS A 81 17.93 9.69 -6.54
CA CYS A 81 18.55 10.48 -7.59
C CYS A 81 19.12 9.55 -8.68
N GLU A 82 18.59 9.70 -9.89
CA GLU A 82 18.94 8.89 -11.06
C GLU A 82 19.74 9.66 -12.10
N GLN A 83 20.35 8.93 -13.03
CA GLN A 83 20.95 9.52 -14.23
C GLN A 83 19.84 9.88 -15.23
N THR A 84 19.70 11.17 -15.53
CA THR A 84 18.66 11.69 -16.44
C THR A 84 19.17 11.85 -17.88
N GLU A 85 20.39 11.41 -18.15
CA GLU A 85 21.09 11.55 -19.42
C GLU A 85 21.93 10.30 -19.67
N ASP A 86 22.00 9.85 -20.91
CA ASP A 86 22.84 8.71 -21.29
C ASP A 86 24.34 9.09 -21.15
N PRO A 87 25.19 8.22 -20.58
CA PRO A 87 26.65 8.39 -20.60
C PRO A 87 27.26 8.73 -21.97
N ALA A 88 26.68 8.25 -23.07
CA ALA A 88 27.08 8.58 -24.43
C ALA A 88 26.76 10.04 -24.79
N GLU A 89 25.62 10.57 -24.36
CA GLU A 89 25.26 11.98 -24.52
C GLU A 89 26.11 12.90 -23.64
N ALA A 90 26.39 12.46 -22.41
CA ALA A 90 27.30 13.19 -21.53
C ALA A 90 28.72 13.28 -22.12
N LYS A 91 29.19 12.23 -22.82
CA LYS A 91 30.46 12.25 -23.56
C LYS A 91 30.44 13.22 -24.75
N LYS A 92 29.30 13.43 -25.40
CA LYS A 92 29.16 14.43 -26.49
C LYS A 92 29.36 15.86 -25.97
N ARG A 93 29.03 16.15 -24.71
CA ARG A 93 29.27 17.46 -24.06
C ARG A 93 30.72 17.68 -23.61
N GLY A 94 31.55 16.64 -23.65
CA GLY A 94 32.96 16.68 -23.28
C GLY A 94 33.44 15.39 -22.59
N SER A 95 34.74 15.11 -22.65
CA SER A 95 35.32 13.91 -22.00
C SER A 95 35.34 13.98 -20.47
N LYS A 96 35.10 15.17 -19.89
CA LYS A 96 35.07 15.43 -18.45
C LYS A 96 33.67 15.80 -17.92
N SER A 97 32.64 15.86 -18.76
CA SER A 97 31.28 16.20 -18.30
C SER A 97 30.72 15.07 -17.45
N VAL A 98 30.18 15.44 -16.29
CA VAL A 98 29.47 14.53 -15.40
C VAL A 98 28.06 14.34 -15.96
N VAL A 99 27.60 13.09 -16.01
CA VAL A 99 26.22 12.73 -16.40
C VAL A 99 25.23 13.54 -15.54
N ARG A 100 24.24 14.17 -16.18
CA ARG A 100 23.19 14.88 -15.44
C ARG A 100 22.40 13.92 -14.56
N ARG A 101 22.04 14.42 -13.39
CA ARG A 101 21.30 13.67 -12.40
C ARG A 101 20.30 14.59 -11.76
N ASP A 102 19.16 14.01 -11.44
CA ASP A 102 18.11 14.71 -10.71
C ASP A 102 17.38 13.72 -9.81
N VAL A 103 16.67 14.24 -8.82
CA VAL A 103 15.76 13.43 -8.01
C VAL A 103 14.56 13.09 -8.88
N VAL A 104 14.37 11.80 -9.13
CA VAL A 104 13.20 11.29 -9.86
C VAL A 104 12.09 10.87 -8.91
N ARG A 105 12.40 10.79 -7.61
CA ARG A 105 11.41 10.43 -6.59
C ARG A 105 11.81 10.83 -5.17
N LEU A 106 10.84 11.26 -4.38
CA LEU A 106 10.96 11.34 -2.93
C LEU A 106 10.13 10.23 -2.28
N VAL A 107 10.79 9.32 -1.56
CA VAL A 107 10.11 8.24 -0.85
C VAL A 107 9.98 8.62 0.63
N THR A 108 8.74 8.64 1.10
CA THR A 108 8.37 9.04 2.46
C THR A 108 7.38 8.03 3.05
N PRO A 109 7.27 7.91 4.39
CA PRO A 109 6.37 6.94 5.02
C PRO A 109 4.91 7.03 4.56
N GLY A 110 4.42 8.22 4.20
CA GLY A 110 3.07 8.43 3.70
C GLY A 110 2.91 8.30 2.18
N THR A 111 4.00 8.20 1.41
CA THR A 111 3.95 8.28 -0.07
C THR A 111 4.49 7.06 -0.81
N ILE A 112 4.57 5.91 -0.12
CA ILE A 112 4.98 4.62 -0.69
C ILE A 112 3.84 3.96 -1.49
N THR A 113 4.20 3.28 -2.58
CA THR A 113 3.23 2.60 -3.47
C THR A 113 3.65 1.18 -3.85
N GLU A 114 4.90 0.83 -3.60
CA GLU A 114 5.47 -0.47 -3.92
C GLU A 114 4.94 -1.53 -2.96
N GLU A 115 4.56 -2.66 -3.54
CA GLU A 115 3.95 -3.76 -2.82
C GLU A 115 4.82 -4.29 -1.68
N LYS A 116 6.15 -4.38 -1.88
CA LYS A 116 7.08 -4.85 -0.85
C LYS A 116 7.17 -3.91 0.36
N LEU A 117 6.89 -2.62 0.19
CA LEU A 117 6.97 -1.61 1.26
C LEU A 117 5.68 -1.52 2.07
N LEU A 118 4.58 -2.02 1.50
CA LEU A 118 3.25 -1.91 2.06
C LEU A 118 2.84 -3.22 2.73
N GLU A 119 2.25 -3.11 3.92
CA GLU A 119 1.54 -4.25 4.50
C GLU A 119 0.21 -4.42 3.71
N PRO A 120 -0.11 -5.62 3.19
CA PRO A 120 -1.37 -5.84 2.46
C PRO A 120 -2.61 -5.44 3.27
N SER A 121 -2.62 -5.78 4.56
CA SER A 121 -3.78 -5.58 5.45
C SER A 121 -3.86 -4.21 6.12
N ALA A 122 -2.93 -3.29 5.84
CA ALA A 122 -2.90 -1.97 6.47
C ALA A 122 -2.87 -0.86 5.42
N ALA A 123 -3.58 0.23 5.69
CA ALA A 123 -3.51 1.43 4.90
C ALA A 123 -2.20 2.21 5.16
N SER A 124 -1.81 3.04 4.21
CA SER A 124 -0.61 3.87 4.29
C SER A 124 -0.98 5.35 4.16
N HIS A 125 -1.69 5.85 5.17
CA HIS A 125 -2.24 7.20 5.14
C HIS A 125 -1.16 8.28 5.29
N LEU A 126 -1.16 9.24 4.37
CA LEU A 126 -0.54 10.55 4.50
C LEU A 126 -1.63 11.53 4.93
N ALA A 127 -1.45 12.23 6.04
CA ALA A 127 -2.39 13.25 6.51
C ALA A 127 -1.80 14.66 6.42
N ALA A 128 -2.64 15.66 6.22
CA ALA A 128 -2.32 17.07 6.34
C ALA A 128 -3.19 17.72 7.41
N LEU A 129 -2.54 18.46 8.32
CA LEU A 129 -3.21 19.31 9.28
C LEU A 129 -3.24 20.75 8.78
N ALA A 130 -4.43 21.32 8.67
CA ALA A 130 -4.60 22.73 8.37
C ALA A 130 -5.26 23.49 9.53
N ARG A 131 -4.83 24.74 9.68
CA ARG A 131 -5.38 25.73 10.61
C ARG A 131 -5.82 26.94 9.79
N ALA A 132 -7.06 27.38 9.95
CA ALA A 132 -7.59 28.58 9.32
C ALA A 132 -8.20 29.50 10.39
N ARG A 133 -7.80 30.78 10.39
CA ARG A 133 -8.42 31.78 11.27
C ARG A 133 -9.83 32.12 10.79
N ARG A 134 -10.79 32.03 11.71
CA ARG A 134 -12.18 32.46 11.52
C ARG A 134 -12.39 33.88 12.04
N SER A 135 -11.81 34.19 13.20
CA SER A 135 -11.79 35.53 13.82
C SER A 135 -10.44 35.79 14.51
N GLU A 136 -10.30 36.87 15.29
CA GLU A 136 -9.07 37.13 16.06
C GLU A 136 -8.80 36.06 17.12
N ASP A 137 -9.85 35.45 17.68
CA ASP A 137 -9.76 34.48 18.79
C ASP A 137 -10.22 33.06 18.41
N GLU A 138 -10.81 32.86 17.22
CA GLU A 138 -11.33 31.55 16.79
C GLU A 138 -10.58 31.01 15.57
N GLU A 139 -10.20 29.73 15.67
CA GLU A 139 -9.50 28.98 14.63
C GLU A 139 -10.26 27.70 14.29
N ASP A 140 -10.46 27.47 13.00
CA ASP A 140 -11.00 26.23 12.47
C ASP A 140 -9.84 25.30 12.10
N TRP A 141 -9.98 24.01 12.42
CA TRP A 141 -8.97 23.00 12.17
C TRP A 141 -9.56 21.88 11.31
N ALA A 142 -8.72 21.31 10.44
CA ALA A 142 -9.12 20.19 9.62
C ALA A 142 -7.95 19.22 9.38
N LEU A 143 -8.32 17.96 9.19
CA LEU A 143 -7.43 16.90 8.73
C LEU A 143 -7.93 16.41 7.37
N ALA A 144 -7.03 16.35 6.40
CA ALA A 144 -7.25 15.65 5.14
C ALA A 144 -6.23 14.53 5.03
N TRP A 145 -6.62 13.36 4.54
CA TRP A 145 -5.69 12.24 4.39
C TRP A 145 -5.92 11.44 3.13
N ILE A 146 -4.82 10.92 2.58
CA ILE A 146 -4.77 10.17 1.34
C ILE A 146 -4.04 8.85 1.58
N ASP A 147 -4.57 7.76 1.04
CA ASP A 147 -3.76 6.57 0.77
C ASP A 147 -3.42 6.56 -0.72
N ILE A 148 -2.17 6.90 -1.04
CA ILE A 148 -1.71 6.99 -2.44
C ILE A 148 -1.79 5.61 -3.11
N SER A 149 -1.60 4.54 -2.34
CA SER A 149 -1.60 3.18 -2.85
C SER A 149 -2.99 2.68 -3.21
N THR A 150 -4.06 3.24 -2.66
CA THR A 150 -5.45 2.82 -2.99
C THR A 150 -6.24 3.89 -3.73
N GLY A 151 -5.77 5.14 -3.72
CA GLY A 151 -6.48 6.29 -4.27
C GLY A 151 -7.53 6.88 -3.33
N GLU A 152 -7.60 6.42 -2.08
CA GLU A 152 -8.54 6.96 -1.11
C GLU A 152 -8.17 8.39 -0.71
N PHE A 153 -9.17 9.27 -0.61
CA PHE A 153 -9.01 10.64 -0.17
C PHE A 153 -10.20 11.08 0.70
N ARG A 154 -9.93 11.48 1.94
CA ARG A 154 -10.94 11.95 2.87
C ARG A 154 -10.53 13.21 3.59
N VAL A 155 -11.53 13.88 4.18
CA VAL A 155 -11.35 15.11 4.96
C VAL A 155 -12.36 15.18 6.09
N CYS A 156 -11.96 15.76 7.21
CA CYS A 156 -12.87 16.08 8.31
C CYS A 156 -12.41 17.33 9.06
N GLU A 157 -13.37 18.02 9.68
CA GLU A 157 -13.11 19.00 10.72
C GLU A 157 -12.57 18.33 11.98
N THR A 158 -11.65 19.01 12.65
CA THR A 158 -11.13 18.61 13.95
C THR A 158 -11.02 19.83 14.86
N ALA A 159 -10.52 19.62 16.07
CA ALA A 159 -10.21 20.68 17.03
C ALA A 159 -9.04 20.19 17.92
N PRO A 160 -8.28 21.07 18.59
CA PRO A 160 -7.19 20.67 19.47
C PRO A 160 -7.57 19.57 20.48
N SER A 161 -8.79 19.63 21.04
CA SER A 161 -9.31 18.63 21.99
C SER A 161 -9.67 17.28 21.36
N ARG A 162 -9.83 17.21 20.03
CA ARG A 162 -10.25 16.00 19.29
C ARG A 162 -9.13 15.42 18.42
N MET A 163 -8.17 16.25 18.03
CA MET A 163 -7.14 15.96 17.05
C MET A 163 -6.36 14.68 17.36
N GLY A 164 -6.02 14.44 18.63
CA GLY A 164 -5.35 13.19 19.02
C GLY A 164 -6.21 11.94 18.74
N ALA A 165 -7.52 12.02 18.99
CA ALA A 165 -8.45 10.93 18.69
C ALA A 165 -8.63 10.71 17.18
N ASP A 166 -8.70 11.80 16.40
CA ASP A 166 -8.78 11.73 14.94
C ASP A 166 -7.50 11.16 14.33
N LEU A 167 -6.32 11.60 14.77
CA LEU A 167 -5.05 11.04 14.30
C LEU A 167 -4.91 9.56 14.66
N ALA A 168 -5.33 9.16 15.86
CA ALA A 168 -5.31 7.76 16.29
C ALA A 168 -6.26 6.87 15.47
N ARG A 169 -7.43 7.40 15.05
CA ARG A 169 -8.38 6.66 14.19
C ARG A 169 -7.91 6.58 12.73
N ILE A 170 -7.29 7.65 12.23
CA ILE A 170 -6.73 7.72 10.86
C ILE A 170 -5.49 6.84 10.75
N ALA A 171 -4.71 6.71 11.83
CA ALA A 171 -3.46 5.96 11.87
C ALA A 171 -2.49 6.39 10.75
N ALA A 172 -2.31 7.69 10.58
CA ALA A 172 -1.41 8.26 9.58
C ALA A 172 0.04 7.81 9.82
N ARG A 173 0.73 7.45 8.73
CA ARG A 173 2.18 7.15 8.77
C ARG A 173 3.01 8.42 8.71
N GLU A 174 2.46 9.47 8.13
CA GLU A 174 3.09 10.77 8.00
C GLU A 174 2.05 11.88 8.10
N VAL A 175 2.40 12.95 8.82
CA VAL A 175 1.57 14.14 8.97
C VAL A 175 2.34 15.35 8.48
N VAL A 176 1.82 15.99 7.43
CA VAL A 176 2.31 17.29 6.95
C VAL A 176 1.53 18.42 7.60
N TYR A 177 2.21 19.51 7.91
CA TYR A 177 1.62 20.66 8.59
C TYR A 177 2.40 21.94 8.27
N PRO A 178 1.81 23.14 8.38
CA PRO A 178 2.52 24.38 8.12
C PRO A 178 3.57 24.63 9.20
N GLU A 179 4.77 25.02 8.83
CA GLU A 179 5.92 25.29 9.73
C GLU A 179 5.59 26.25 10.89
N THR A 180 4.58 27.12 10.74
CA THR A 180 4.07 27.98 11.82
C THR A 180 3.52 27.22 13.04
N ILE A 181 3.18 25.93 12.90
CA ILE A 181 2.78 25.08 14.03
C ILE A 181 3.98 24.72 14.89
N GLU A 182 5.22 24.85 14.40
CA GLU A 182 6.40 24.59 15.23
C GLU A 182 6.52 25.53 16.44
N ALA A 183 5.84 26.69 16.42
CA ALA A 183 5.76 27.61 17.55
C ALA A 183 4.65 27.24 18.57
N ASP A 184 3.80 26.26 18.26
CA ASP A 184 2.68 25.81 19.09
C ASP A 184 3.00 24.46 19.74
N GLU A 185 3.65 24.50 20.91
CA GLU A 185 4.12 23.30 21.63
C GLU A 185 2.98 22.32 21.96
N ALA A 186 1.78 22.83 22.23
CA ALA A 186 0.63 21.99 22.59
C ALA A 186 0.18 21.16 21.38
N ILE A 187 0.08 21.77 20.21
CA ILE A 187 -0.29 21.05 18.97
C ILE A 187 0.84 20.12 18.52
N LEU A 188 2.10 20.56 18.59
CA LEU A 188 3.23 19.69 18.28
C LEU A 188 3.27 18.44 19.16
N GLN A 189 2.94 18.58 20.45
CA GLN A 189 2.87 17.44 21.36
C GLN A 189 1.77 16.45 20.93
N ILE A 190 0.59 16.92 20.55
CA ILE A 190 -0.50 16.08 20.03
C ILE A 190 -0.05 15.35 18.75
N LEU A 191 0.61 16.06 17.84
CA LEU A 191 1.16 15.47 16.62
C LEU A 191 2.22 14.40 16.93
N ALA A 192 3.14 14.66 17.86
CA ALA A 192 4.16 13.69 18.26
C ALA A 192 3.57 12.43 18.90
N GLU A 193 2.51 12.58 19.70
CA GLU A 193 1.81 11.46 20.35
C GLU A 193 1.09 10.52 19.35
N SER A 194 0.81 10.98 18.12
CA SER A 194 0.24 10.14 17.05
C SER A 194 1.17 9.00 16.60
N GLY A 195 2.48 9.13 16.80
CA GLY A 195 3.49 8.20 16.30
C GLY A 195 3.78 8.30 14.79
N ALA A 196 3.16 9.25 14.08
CA ALA A 196 3.43 9.49 12.67
C ALA A 196 4.76 10.24 12.45
N ALA A 197 5.36 10.07 11.26
CA ALA A 197 6.46 10.93 10.84
C ALA A 197 5.94 12.37 10.64
N LEU A 198 6.58 13.34 11.28
CA LEU A 198 6.19 14.74 11.23
C LEU A 198 6.97 15.47 10.14
N ALA A 199 6.25 16.13 9.22
CA ALA A 199 6.83 16.77 8.04
C ALA A 199 6.38 18.24 7.92
N PRO A 200 7.07 19.19 8.60
CA PRO A 200 6.78 20.61 8.48
C PRO A 200 6.97 21.07 7.04
N GLN A 201 6.06 21.92 6.58
CA GLN A 201 5.99 22.41 5.21
C GLN A 201 5.85 23.94 5.17
N PRO A 202 6.35 24.59 4.09
CA PRO A 202 6.19 26.03 3.92
C PRO A 202 4.71 26.47 3.89
N VAL A 203 4.42 27.63 4.48
CA VAL A 203 3.04 28.14 4.66
C VAL A 203 2.28 28.29 3.34
N HIS A 204 2.95 28.62 2.23
CA HIS A 204 2.30 28.81 0.93
C HIS A 204 1.61 27.54 0.40
N LEU A 205 2.01 26.34 0.85
CA LEU A 205 1.30 25.10 0.49
C LEU A 205 -0.09 25.00 1.14
N PHE A 206 -0.29 25.72 2.24
CA PHE A 206 -1.52 25.80 3.04
C PHE A 206 -2.30 27.10 2.76
N ASP A 207 -2.13 27.70 1.59
CA ASP A 207 -2.92 28.86 1.20
C ASP A 207 -4.32 28.45 0.71
N SER A 208 -5.33 28.78 1.53
CA SER A 208 -6.75 28.57 1.22
C SER A 208 -7.21 29.13 -0.13
N GLN A 209 -6.61 30.22 -0.63
CA GLN A 209 -7.03 30.84 -1.90
C GLN A 209 -6.62 30.02 -3.11
N THR A 210 -5.47 29.32 -3.03
CA THR A 210 -4.97 28.46 -4.11
C THR A 210 -5.41 27.01 -3.95
N ALA A 211 -5.80 26.60 -2.75
CA ALA A 211 -6.18 25.22 -2.43
C ALA A 211 -7.39 24.74 -3.26
N ALA A 212 -8.45 25.54 -3.38
CA ALA A 212 -9.64 25.16 -4.16
C ALA A 212 -9.30 24.93 -5.65
N LYS A 213 -8.46 25.81 -6.23
CA LYS A 213 -7.97 25.67 -7.60
C LYS A 213 -7.13 24.40 -7.75
N ARG A 214 -6.23 24.13 -6.81
CA ARG A 214 -5.39 22.92 -6.85
C ARG A 214 -6.23 21.65 -6.86
N ILE A 215 -7.25 21.56 -6.00
CA ILE A 215 -8.19 20.42 -5.98
C ILE A 215 -8.91 20.30 -7.33
N ALA A 216 -9.44 21.41 -7.86
CA ALA A 216 -10.13 21.43 -9.15
C ALA A 216 -9.22 20.98 -10.31
N ASP A 217 -7.98 21.46 -10.36
CA ASP A 217 -6.96 21.11 -11.35
C ASP A 217 -6.50 19.64 -11.21
N THR A 218 -6.47 19.08 -9.99
CA THR A 218 -6.15 17.66 -9.76
C THR A 218 -7.21 16.74 -10.36
N PHE A 219 -8.50 17.05 -10.15
CA PHE A 219 -9.62 16.23 -10.61
C PHE A 219 -10.19 16.65 -11.97
N ALA A 220 -9.54 17.60 -12.66
CA ALA A 220 -9.97 18.14 -13.95
C ALA A 220 -11.42 18.64 -13.97
N VAL A 221 -11.86 19.27 -12.88
CA VAL A 221 -13.20 19.87 -12.73
C VAL A 221 -13.12 21.40 -12.73
N LYS A 222 -14.24 22.08 -13.01
CA LYS A 222 -14.29 23.56 -12.99
C LYS A 222 -14.37 24.14 -11.58
N SER A 223 -15.05 23.45 -10.66
CA SER A 223 -15.18 23.84 -9.26
C SER A 223 -15.30 22.59 -8.37
N ILE A 224 -15.04 22.76 -7.08
CA ILE A 224 -15.07 21.68 -6.08
C ILE A 224 -16.47 21.45 -5.49
N ASP A 225 -17.47 22.25 -5.86
CA ASP A 225 -18.82 22.21 -5.28
C ASP A 225 -19.49 20.83 -5.48
N GLY A 226 -19.13 20.12 -6.55
CA GLY A 226 -19.62 18.77 -6.84
C GLY A 226 -19.10 17.68 -5.89
N PHE A 227 -18.07 17.97 -5.09
CA PHE A 227 -17.52 17.02 -4.11
C PHE A 227 -18.13 17.21 -2.71
N GLY A 228 -18.86 18.31 -2.49
CA GLY A 228 -19.50 18.66 -1.23
C GLY A 228 -19.07 20.04 -0.72
N GLU A 229 -19.74 20.47 0.35
CA GLU A 229 -19.42 21.73 1.02
C GLU A 229 -18.28 21.52 2.01
N PHE A 230 -17.13 22.14 1.70
CA PHE A 230 -15.94 22.12 2.56
C PHE A 230 -15.73 23.48 3.24
N SER A 231 -15.35 23.45 4.51
CA SER A 231 -14.90 24.64 5.22
C SER A 231 -13.56 25.14 4.65
N ARG A 232 -13.16 26.36 5.05
CA ARG A 232 -11.87 26.93 4.65
C ARG A 232 -10.70 26.08 5.15
N ALA A 233 -10.79 25.53 6.37
CA ALA A 233 -9.77 24.64 6.91
C ALA A 233 -9.71 23.31 6.13
N GLU A 234 -10.86 22.70 5.85
CA GLU A 234 -10.95 21.45 5.08
C GLU A 234 -10.37 21.61 3.66
N THR A 235 -10.76 22.69 2.97
CA THR A 235 -10.23 23.01 1.64
C THR A 235 -8.70 23.18 1.68
N THR A 236 -8.20 23.85 2.71
CA THR A 236 -6.76 24.07 2.91
C THR A 236 -6.01 22.77 3.16
N ALA A 237 -6.53 21.89 4.01
CA ALA A 237 -5.93 20.58 4.28
C ALA A 237 -5.87 19.71 3.02
N CYS A 238 -6.97 19.67 2.24
CA CYS A 238 -7.04 18.97 0.97
C CYS A 238 -6.02 19.51 -0.04
N GLY A 239 -5.93 20.84 -0.19
CA GLY A 239 -4.94 21.46 -1.07
C GLY A 239 -3.51 21.15 -0.63
N ALA A 240 -3.21 21.19 0.67
CA ALA A 240 -1.86 20.97 1.18
C ALA A 240 -1.40 19.52 1.01
N VAL A 241 -2.27 18.53 1.30
CA VAL A 241 -1.92 17.11 1.10
C VAL A 241 -1.66 16.82 -0.38
N LEU A 242 -2.47 17.37 -1.30
CA LEU A 242 -2.27 17.22 -2.74
C LEU A 242 -0.96 17.84 -3.22
N ALA A 243 -0.60 19.03 -2.71
CA ALA A 243 0.67 19.67 -3.07
C ALA A 243 1.88 18.84 -2.60
N TYR A 244 1.78 18.19 -1.43
CA TYR A 244 2.82 17.30 -0.96
C TYR A 244 2.91 16.02 -1.80
N VAL A 245 1.77 15.46 -2.22
CA VAL A 245 1.74 14.35 -3.19
C VAL A 245 2.43 14.75 -4.49
N GLU A 246 2.06 15.88 -5.11
CA GLU A 246 2.69 16.36 -6.36
C GLU A 246 4.21 16.52 -6.21
N ARG A 247 4.66 17.10 -5.09
CA ARG A 247 6.09 17.26 -4.80
C ARG A 247 6.82 15.92 -4.62
N THR A 248 6.21 14.95 -3.95
CA THR A 248 6.86 13.65 -3.67
C THR A 248 6.85 12.71 -4.87
N GLN A 249 5.85 12.84 -5.75
CA GLN A 249 5.70 12.02 -6.95
C GLN A 249 6.37 12.62 -8.20
N ILE A 250 6.86 13.86 -8.14
CA ILE A 250 7.66 14.53 -9.18
C ILE A 250 6.92 14.57 -10.53
N GLY A 251 5.73 15.17 -10.53
CA GLY A 251 4.93 15.40 -11.74
C GLY A 251 4.00 14.25 -12.11
N GLU A 252 4.22 13.05 -11.59
CA GLU A 252 3.27 11.93 -11.71
C GLU A 252 2.07 12.14 -10.78
N ARG A 253 0.87 11.77 -11.24
CA ARG A 253 -0.38 11.91 -10.46
C ARG A 253 -0.98 10.55 -10.16
N PRO A 254 -1.17 10.17 -8.89
CA PRO A 254 -1.86 8.94 -8.55
C PRO A 254 -3.34 9.04 -8.96
N ALA A 255 -3.94 7.90 -9.31
CA ALA A 255 -5.38 7.81 -9.55
C ALA A 255 -6.15 7.94 -8.22
N LEU A 256 -6.44 9.18 -7.80
CA LEU A 256 -7.20 9.46 -6.59
C LEU A 256 -8.71 9.49 -6.87
N SER A 257 -9.50 9.03 -5.91
CA SER A 257 -10.92 9.39 -5.79
C SER A 257 -11.04 10.84 -5.30
N PRO A 258 -12.13 11.55 -5.65
CA PRO A 258 -12.43 12.85 -5.08
C PRO A 258 -12.50 12.83 -3.54
N PRO A 259 -12.17 13.94 -2.85
CA PRO A 259 -12.20 14.00 -1.39
C PRO A 259 -13.61 13.77 -0.84
N LEU A 260 -13.75 12.81 0.08
CA LEU A 260 -15.01 12.57 0.79
C LEU A 260 -14.97 13.20 2.18
N ARG A 261 -15.97 14.05 2.49
CA ARG A 261 -16.13 14.63 3.82
C ARG A 261 -16.67 13.60 4.81
N GLU A 262 -15.95 13.38 5.91
CA GLU A 262 -16.43 12.59 7.03
C GLU A 262 -17.03 13.49 8.12
N SER A 263 -18.31 13.29 8.43
CA SER A 263 -18.96 14.02 9.51
C SER A 263 -18.47 13.55 10.88
N ALA A 264 -18.09 14.52 11.71
CA ALA A 264 -17.74 14.33 13.12
C ALA A 264 -18.85 13.66 13.95
N SER A 265 -20.12 13.81 13.56
CA SER A 265 -21.29 13.26 14.26
C SER A 265 -21.73 11.89 13.77
N GLY A 266 -21.12 11.35 12.71
CA GLY A 266 -21.53 10.08 12.09
C GLY A 266 -20.94 8.83 12.73
N THR A 267 -20.01 8.98 13.68
CA THR A 267 -19.24 7.87 14.28
C THR A 267 -19.05 8.04 15.78
N MET A 268 -18.87 6.93 16.49
CA MET A 268 -18.61 6.90 17.93
C MET A 268 -17.29 7.59 18.22
N PHE A 269 -17.30 8.58 19.12
CA PHE A 269 -16.08 9.20 19.60
C PHE A 269 -15.37 8.26 20.59
N ILE A 270 -14.10 7.95 20.29
CA ILE A 270 -13.22 7.17 21.16
C ILE A 270 -11.88 7.89 21.19
N ASP A 271 -11.44 8.34 22.37
CA ASP A 271 -10.16 9.01 22.51
C ASP A 271 -8.97 8.06 22.29
N ALA A 272 -7.78 8.64 22.03
CA ALA A 272 -6.59 7.86 21.70
C ALA A 272 -6.18 6.90 22.83
N ALA A 273 -6.29 7.33 24.08
CA ALA A 273 -5.95 6.53 25.25
C ALA A 273 -6.87 5.31 25.38
N THR A 274 -8.17 5.49 25.16
CA THR A 274 -9.18 4.44 25.17
C THR A 274 -8.92 3.42 24.07
N ARG A 275 -8.58 3.85 22.85
CA ARG A 275 -8.22 2.94 21.75
C ARG A 275 -7.00 2.08 22.08
N ALA A 276 -5.99 2.68 22.71
CA ALA A 276 -4.79 1.97 23.17
C ALA A 276 -5.10 1.00 24.32
N ASN A 277 -5.89 1.44 25.31
CA ASN A 277 -6.28 0.64 26.48
C ASN A 277 -7.17 -0.56 26.15
N LEU A 278 -8.00 -0.42 25.12
CA LEU A 278 -8.81 -1.50 24.56
C LEU A 278 -8.02 -2.38 23.58
N GLU A 279 -6.77 -2.03 23.29
CA GLU A 279 -5.87 -2.77 22.40
C GLU A 279 -6.55 -3.07 21.04
N LEU A 280 -7.23 -2.08 20.46
CA LEU A 280 -8.06 -2.29 19.27
C LEU A 280 -7.24 -2.79 18.08
N ALA A 281 -6.20 -2.04 17.72
CA ALA A 281 -5.33 -2.35 16.58
C ALA A 281 -4.05 -3.09 17.01
N ARG A 282 -3.46 -2.67 18.13
CA ARG A 282 -2.19 -3.16 18.67
C ARG A 282 -2.30 -3.31 20.19
N THR A 283 -1.52 -4.22 20.73
CA THR A 283 -1.34 -4.36 22.18
C THR A 283 -0.59 -3.16 22.75
N LEU A 284 -0.60 -3.02 24.08
CA LEU A 284 0.21 -2.01 24.79
C LEU A 284 1.72 -2.16 24.53
N SER A 285 2.17 -3.37 24.18
CA SER A 285 3.54 -3.64 23.75
C SER A 285 3.81 -3.36 22.26
N GLY A 286 2.83 -2.84 21.51
CA GLY A 286 2.94 -2.49 20.09
C GLY A 286 2.68 -3.63 19.10
N ASN A 287 2.35 -4.83 19.56
CA ASN A 287 2.16 -6.00 18.70
C ASN A 287 0.76 -6.03 18.09
N LYS A 288 0.62 -6.46 16.83
CA LYS A 288 -0.70 -6.74 16.23
C LYS A 288 -1.32 -8.01 16.82
N LYS A 289 -0.51 -9.06 17.01
CA LYS A 289 -0.98 -10.31 17.62
C LYS A 289 -1.42 -10.06 19.06
N GLY A 290 -2.65 -10.46 19.39
CA GLY A 290 -3.25 -10.22 20.70
C GLY A 290 -4.10 -8.94 20.79
N SER A 291 -4.24 -8.17 19.71
CA SER A 291 -5.21 -7.07 19.63
C SER A 291 -6.62 -7.56 19.26
N LEU A 292 -7.63 -6.68 19.41
CA LEU A 292 -8.99 -6.95 18.93
C LEU A 292 -8.99 -7.27 17.42
N LEU A 293 -8.31 -6.44 16.62
CA LEU A 293 -8.20 -6.62 15.18
C LEU A 293 -7.70 -8.03 14.83
N SER A 294 -6.64 -8.49 15.51
CA SER A 294 -6.10 -9.84 15.29
C SER A 294 -7.06 -10.95 15.71
N ALA A 295 -7.99 -10.71 16.63
CA ALA A 295 -8.95 -11.71 17.08
C ALA A 295 -10.14 -11.85 16.11
N ILE A 296 -10.57 -10.75 15.50
CA ILE A 296 -11.78 -10.70 14.67
C ILE A 296 -11.51 -10.82 13.17
N ASP A 297 -10.29 -10.53 12.70
CA ASP A 297 -9.98 -10.54 11.28
C ASP A 297 -10.03 -11.97 10.69
N ARG A 298 -10.91 -12.15 9.71
CA ARG A 298 -11.08 -13.35 8.88
C ARG A 298 -11.13 -13.01 7.38
N THR A 299 -10.77 -11.78 7.04
CA THR A 299 -10.80 -11.27 5.67
C THR A 299 -9.81 -12.03 4.79
N LEU A 300 -10.14 -12.13 3.51
CA LEU A 300 -9.37 -12.89 2.53
C LEU A 300 -8.56 -11.96 1.61
N THR A 301 -8.95 -10.70 1.52
CA THR A 301 -8.33 -9.69 0.65
C THR A 301 -7.67 -8.58 1.48
N GLY A 302 -6.64 -7.94 0.92
CA GLY A 302 -6.03 -6.76 1.54
C GLY A 302 -7.02 -5.60 1.71
N GLY A 303 -7.91 -5.40 0.74
CA GLY A 303 -8.97 -4.39 0.79
C GLY A 303 -9.99 -4.63 1.91
N GLY A 304 -10.44 -5.89 2.06
CA GLY A 304 -11.32 -6.30 3.15
C GLY A 304 -10.70 -6.05 4.52
N ALA A 305 -9.43 -6.43 4.72
CA ALA A 305 -8.72 -6.20 5.98
C ALA A 305 -8.61 -4.71 6.35
N ARG A 306 -8.29 -3.86 5.36
CA ARG A 306 -8.25 -2.39 5.54
C ARG A 306 -9.63 -1.82 5.89
N LEU A 307 -10.69 -2.29 5.23
CA LEU A 307 -12.06 -1.88 5.53
C LEU A 307 -12.54 -2.37 6.91
N LEU A 308 -12.16 -3.58 7.33
CA LEU A 308 -12.46 -4.09 8.66
C LEU A 308 -11.82 -3.20 9.74
N PHE A 309 -10.55 -2.84 9.55
CA PHE A 309 -9.85 -1.89 10.39
C PHE A 309 -10.59 -0.54 10.44
N GLU A 310 -10.97 0.01 9.28
CA GLU A 310 -11.72 1.28 9.20
C GLU A 310 -13.03 1.20 10.00
N ARG A 311 -13.84 0.14 9.82
CA ARG A 311 -15.12 -0.04 10.51
C ARG A 311 -14.95 -0.17 12.02
N MET A 312 -13.90 -0.87 12.48
CA MET A 312 -13.57 -1.01 13.90
C MET A 312 -13.11 0.32 14.51
N MET A 313 -12.33 1.10 13.77
CA MET A 313 -11.82 2.39 14.24
C MET A 313 -12.90 3.49 14.16
N ASN A 314 -13.92 3.32 13.32
CA ASN A 314 -15.03 4.25 13.14
C ASN A 314 -16.41 3.56 13.30
N PRO A 315 -16.77 3.08 14.51
CA PRO A 315 -18.10 2.52 14.75
C PRO A 315 -19.18 3.56 14.45
N LEU A 316 -20.27 3.14 13.82
CA LEU A 316 -21.34 4.06 13.41
C LEU A 316 -22.24 4.42 14.60
N VAL A 317 -22.94 5.55 14.51
CA VAL A 317 -23.99 5.94 15.48
C VAL A 317 -25.40 5.97 14.87
N ASP A 318 -25.54 5.57 13.61
CA ASP A 318 -26.83 5.47 12.93
C ASP A 318 -27.33 4.02 13.00
N PRO A 319 -28.40 3.73 13.77
CA PRO A 319 -28.96 2.39 13.89
C PRO A 319 -29.30 1.73 12.55
N GLN A 320 -29.82 2.49 11.58
CA GLN A 320 -30.22 1.93 10.30
C GLN A 320 -29.01 1.50 9.47
N ARG A 321 -27.94 2.32 9.47
CA ARG A 321 -26.70 1.95 8.77
C ARG A 321 -26.00 0.76 9.42
N ILE A 322 -26.11 0.62 10.75
CA ILE A 322 -25.60 -0.56 11.47
C ILE A 322 -26.43 -1.80 11.11
N ALA A 323 -27.76 -1.68 11.12
CA ALA A 323 -28.68 -2.76 10.73
C ALA A 323 -28.38 -3.28 9.32
N ASN A 324 -28.18 -2.39 8.34
CA ASN A 324 -27.83 -2.79 6.97
C ASN A 324 -26.54 -3.64 6.90
N ARG A 325 -25.54 -3.35 7.76
CA ARG A 325 -24.32 -4.17 7.85
C ARG A 325 -24.61 -5.52 8.50
N LEU A 326 -25.37 -5.53 9.59
CA LEU A 326 -25.76 -6.75 10.29
C LEU A 326 -26.59 -7.68 9.38
N ASP A 327 -27.49 -7.14 8.56
CA ASP A 327 -28.29 -7.91 7.59
C ASP A 327 -27.40 -8.64 6.57
N SER A 328 -26.33 -7.98 6.13
CA SER A 328 -25.37 -8.60 5.20
C SER A 328 -24.58 -9.72 5.87
N VAL A 329 -24.21 -9.53 7.14
CA VAL A 329 -23.52 -10.56 7.94
C VAL A 329 -24.44 -11.75 8.21
N GLU A 330 -25.68 -11.51 8.60
CA GLU A 330 -26.68 -12.55 8.85
C GLU A 330 -26.98 -13.36 7.59
N PHE A 331 -27.22 -12.68 6.46
CA PHE A 331 -27.44 -13.34 5.19
C PHE A 331 -26.28 -14.26 4.80
N MET A 332 -25.02 -13.78 4.89
CA MET A 332 -23.85 -14.60 4.60
C MET A 332 -23.62 -15.73 5.62
N ARG A 333 -24.11 -15.57 6.85
CA ARG A 333 -24.06 -16.59 7.90
C ARG A 333 -25.01 -17.74 7.62
N ASP A 334 -26.20 -17.41 7.12
CA ASP A 334 -27.26 -18.38 6.85
C ASP A 334 -27.02 -19.06 5.49
N GLU A 335 -26.59 -18.31 4.47
CA GLU A 335 -26.21 -18.80 3.13
C GLU A 335 -24.77 -19.31 3.07
N GLN A 336 -24.42 -20.30 3.90
CA GLN A 336 -23.03 -20.79 4.04
C GLN A 336 -22.44 -21.35 2.74
N GLY A 337 -23.27 -21.96 1.88
CA GLY A 337 -22.83 -22.48 0.58
C GLY A 337 -22.33 -21.37 -0.33
N LEU A 338 -23.12 -20.29 -0.46
CA LEU A 338 -22.72 -19.10 -1.20
C LEU A 338 -21.50 -18.43 -0.57
N ALA A 339 -21.47 -18.26 0.76
CA ALA A 339 -20.32 -17.67 1.43
C ALA A 339 -19.02 -18.45 1.18
N HIS A 340 -19.10 -19.79 1.10
CA HIS A 340 -17.97 -20.64 0.75
C HIS A 340 -17.53 -20.48 -0.72
N GLU A 341 -18.48 -20.43 -1.65
CA GLU A 341 -18.21 -20.17 -3.08
C GLU A 341 -17.52 -18.81 -3.29
N LEU A 342 -18.12 -17.74 -2.76
CA LEU A 342 -17.57 -16.39 -2.83
C LEU A 342 -16.19 -16.29 -2.16
N SER A 343 -15.99 -16.99 -1.03
CA SER A 343 -14.67 -17.08 -0.38
C SER A 343 -13.61 -17.74 -1.27
N GLY A 344 -14.00 -18.67 -2.15
CA GLY A 344 -13.11 -19.27 -3.14
C GLY A 344 -12.55 -18.24 -4.09
N VAL A 345 -13.43 -17.41 -4.66
CA VAL A 345 -13.06 -16.32 -5.59
C VAL A 345 -12.25 -15.23 -4.89
N LEU A 346 -12.66 -14.82 -3.68
CA LEU A 346 -11.97 -13.78 -2.91
C LEU A 346 -10.51 -14.13 -2.57
N LYS A 347 -10.18 -15.41 -2.36
CA LYS A 347 -8.80 -15.85 -2.06
C LYS A 347 -7.83 -15.61 -3.22
N THR A 348 -8.33 -15.63 -4.44
CA THR A 348 -7.53 -15.40 -5.66
C THR A 348 -7.68 -13.98 -6.19
N CYS A 349 -8.54 -13.16 -5.57
CA CYS A 349 -8.79 -11.80 -5.99
C CYS A 349 -7.58 -10.89 -5.67
N PRO A 350 -6.99 -10.22 -6.68
CA PRO A 350 -5.84 -9.36 -6.47
C PRO A 350 -6.22 -8.00 -5.85
N ASP A 351 -5.23 -7.28 -5.31
CA ASP A 351 -5.39 -5.93 -4.76
C ASP A 351 -5.42 -4.87 -5.89
N LEU A 352 -6.55 -4.78 -6.61
CA LEU A 352 -6.70 -3.88 -7.77
C LEU A 352 -6.30 -2.43 -7.48
N PRO A 353 -6.70 -1.79 -6.36
CA PRO A 353 -6.36 -0.40 -6.10
C PRO A 353 -4.85 -0.13 -6.11
N ARG A 354 -4.05 -1.06 -5.57
CA ARG A 354 -2.58 -0.93 -5.53
C ARG A 354 -1.92 -1.14 -6.88
N ALA A 355 -2.42 -2.07 -7.69
CA ALA A 355 -1.99 -2.23 -9.08
C ALA A 355 -2.31 -0.97 -9.90
N LEU A 356 -3.54 -0.47 -9.81
CA LEU A 356 -4.00 0.75 -10.48
C LEU A 356 -3.15 1.97 -10.09
N SER A 357 -2.87 2.15 -8.80
CA SER A 357 -2.02 3.25 -8.32
C SER A 357 -0.61 3.19 -8.94
N ARG A 358 0.02 2.01 -8.96
CA ARG A 358 1.35 1.84 -9.59
C ARG A 358 1.32 2.14 -11.09
N LEU A 359 0.28 1.69 -11.80
CA LEU A 359 0.10 1.99 -13.22
C LEU A 359 -0.07 3.50 -13.46
N SER A 360 -0.89 4.18 -12.65
CA SER A 360 -1.10 5.63 -12.76
C SER A 360 0.15 6.48 -12.50
N LEU A 361 1.09 5.95 -11.73
CA LEU A 361 2.37 6.60 -11.41
C LEU A 361 3.53 6.15 -12.32
N ASN A 362 3.24 5.45 -13.42
CA ASN A 362 4.24 4.89 -14.33
C ASN A 362 5.27 3.95 -13.67
N ARG A 363 4.90 3.34 -12.54
CA ARG A 363 5.73 2.41 -11.74
C ARG A 363 5.28 0.96 -11.85
N GLY A 364 4.13 0.72 -12.49
CA GLY A 364 3.60 -0.62 -12.70
C GLY A 364 4.34 -1.38 -13.81
N GLY A 365 4.26 -2.71 -13.73
CA GLY A 365 4.75 -3.65 -14.74
C GLY A 365 3.64 -4.53 -15.31
N PRO A 366 3.97 -5.50 -16.18
CA PRO A 366 2.97 -6.36 -16.83
C PRO A 366 2.10 -7.14 -15.84
N ARG A 367 2.67 -7.54 -14.69
CA ARG A 367 1.93 -8.20 -13.61
C ARG A 367 0.87 -7.33 -12.95
N ASP A 368 1.02 -6.01 -12.98
CA ASP A 368 -0.01 -5.10 -12.48
C ASP A 368 -1.21 -5.06 -13.43
N LEU A 369 -0.99 -5.06 -14.76
CA LEU A 369 -2.07 -5.18 -15.73
C LEU A 369 -2.79 -6.53 -15.61
N GLU A 370 -2.04 -7.60 -15.35
CA GLU A 370 -2.62 -8.91 -15.06
C GLU A 370 -3.46 -8.92 -13.78
N ALA A 371 -3.00 -8.25 -12.72
CA ALA A 371 -3.81 -8.07 -11.52
C ALA A 371 -5.12 -7.32 -11.81
N ILE A 372 -5.13 -6.36 -12.74
CA ILE A 372 -6.36 -5.70 -13.18
C ILE A 372 -7.26 -6.69 -13.93
N ARG A 373 -6.73 -7.45 -14.90
CA ARG A 373 -7.48 -8.47 -15.65
C ARG A 373 -8.11 -9.52 -14.72
N ALA A 374 -7.31 -10.11 -13.84
CA ALA A 374 -7.76 -11.12 -12.87
C ALA A 374 -8.77 -10.55 -11.85
N GLY A 375 -8.64 -9.28 -11.50
CA GLY A 375 -9.61 -8.59 -10.65
C GLY A 375 -10.97 -8.36 -11.33
N LEU A 376 -10.97 -8.04 -12.63
CA LEU A 376 -12.21 -7.96 -13.44
C LEU A 376 -12.89 -9.35 -13.51
N GLU A 377 -12.11 -10.40 -13.77
CA GLU A 377 -12.60 -11.80 -13.75
C GLU A 377 -13.22 -12.18 -12.41
N SER A 378 -12.52 -11.90 -11.31
CA SER A 378 -13.05 -12.13 -9.95
C SER A 378 -14.38 -11.40 -9.73
N ALA A 379 -14.48 -10.15 -10.19
CA ALA A 379 -15.71 -9.38 -10.04
C ALA A 379 -16.87 -9.94 -10.88
N GLU A 380 -16.63 -10.50 -12.07
CA GLU A 380 -17.67 -11.14 -12.88
C GLU A 380 -18.20 -12.40 -12.19
N GLU A 381 -17.29 -13.23 -11.67
CA GLU A 381 -17.64 -14.44 -10.94
C GLU A 381 -18.45 -14.13 -9.68
N LEU A 382 -18.02 -13.14 -8.89
CA LEU A 382 -18.74 -12.68 -7.71
C LEU A 382 -20.13 -12.14 -8.06
N ALA A 383 -20.25 -11.34 -9.12
CA ALA A 383 -21.54 -10.81 -9.59
C ALA A 383 -22.48 -11.94 -10.03
N ALA A 384 -21.96 -12.92 -10.79
CA ALA A 384 -22.73 -14.07 -11.25
C ALA A 384 -23.24 -14.94 -10.08
N ALA A 385 -22.38 -15.19 -9.09
CA ALA A 385 -22.76 -15.95 -7.90
C ALA A 385 -23.87 -15.24 -7.10
N LEU A 386 -23.75 -13.92 -6.90
CA LEU A 386 -24.78 -13.13 -6.22
C LEU A 386 -26.10 -13.06 -7.00
N ALA A 387 -26.03 -13.00 -8.34
CA ALA A 387 -27.22 -12.96 -9.21
C ALA A 387 -27.93 -14.32 -9.33
N SER A 388 -27.28 -15.43 -8.99
CA SER A 388 -27.86 -16.77 -9.06
C SER A 388 -28.91 -17.06 -7.97
N LEU A 389 -28.98 -16.20 -6.95
CA LEU A 389 -29.91 -16.32 -5.84
C LEU A 389 -31.35 -16.00 -6.23
N ARG A 390 -32.28 -16.74 -5.63
CA ARG A 390 -33.73 -16.51 -5.78
C ARG A 390 -34.28 -15.52 -4.76
N ASP A 391 -33.69 -15.49 -3.57
CA ASP A 391 -34.11 -14.63 -2.48
C ASP A 391 -33.55 -13.21 -2.66
N PRO A 392 -34.30 -12.18 -2.22
CA PRO A 392 -33.85 -10.81 -2.32
C PRO A 392 -32.60 -10.57 -1.46
N LEU A 393 -31.58 -9.98 -2.08
CA LEU A 393 -30.36 -9.57 -1.37
C LEU A 393 -30.66 -8.41 -0.39
N PRO A 394 -30.05 -8.42 0.81
CA PRO A 394 -29.99 -7.23 1.66
C PRO A 394 -29.44 -6.01 0.93
N ALA A 395 -29.86 -4.80 1.31
CA ALA A 395 -29.56 -3.57 0.57
C ALA A 395 -28.06 -3.34 0.30
N GLU A 396 -27.18 -3.64 1.26
CA GLU A 396 -25.73 -3.53 1.05
C GLU A 396 -25.21 -4.56 0.03
N LEU A 397 -25.68 -5.80 0.07
CA LEU A 397 -25.31 -6.85 -0.88
C LEU A 397 -25.89 -6.63 -2.28
N ALA A 398 -27.11 -6.10 -2.38
CA ALA A 398 -27.72 -5.72 -3.65
C ALA A 398 -26.90 -4.64 -4.37
N GLY A 399 -26.50 -3.58 -3.65
CA GLY A 399 -25.64 -2.53 -4.22
C GLY A 399 -24.23 -3.03 -4.59
N ILE A 400 -23.70 -4.03 -3.86
CA ILE A 400 -22.46 -4.72 -4.24
C ILE A 400 -22.66 -5.45 -5.58
N ALA A 401 -23.72 -6.25 -5.71
CA ALA A 401 -23.99 -7.00 -6.94
C ALA A 401 -24.13 -6.06 -8.16
N GLU A 402 -24.86 -4.95 -8.02
CA GLU A 402 -25.01 -3.93 -9.07
C GLU A 402 -23.68 -3.26 -9.46
N THR A 403 -22.82 -2.97 -8.47
CA THR A 403 -21.51 -2.38 -8.75
C THR A 403 -20.60 -3.37 -9.48
N LEU A 404 -20.61 -4.64 -9.07
CA LEU A 404 -19.77 -5.67 -9.67
C LEU A 404 -20.24 -6.09 -11.07
N SER A 405 -21.52 -5.91 -11.39
CA SER A 405 -22.07 -6.13 -12.74
C SER A 405 -21.77 -4.98 -13.71
N THR A 406 -21.41 -3.80 -13.21
CA THR A 406 -21.11 -2.61 -14.02
C THR A 406 -19.61 -2.54 -14.34
N GLN A 407 -19.13 -3.46 -15.17
CA GLN A 407 -17.70 -3.54 -15.52
C GLN A 407 -17.34 -2.74 -16.79
N PRO A 408 -16.07 -2.33 -16.93
CA PRO A 408 -15.59 -1.75 -18.19
C PRO A 408 -15.57 -2.77 -19.33
N GLU A 409 -16.54 -2.70 -20.25
CA GLU A 409 -16.77 -3.69 -21.31
C GLU A 409 -15.53 -3.95 -22.20
N GLY A 410 -14.72 -2.93 -22.47
CA GLY A 410 -13.57 -3.02 -23.38
C GLY A 410 -12.24 -3.41 -22.74
N LEU A 411 -12.10 -3.24 -21.41
CA LEU A 411 -10.80 -3.34 -20.76
C LEU A 411 -10.33 -4.80 -20.62
N LYS A 412 -11.18 -5.69 -20.10
CA LYS A 412 -10.82 -7.11 -19.96
C LYS A 412 -10.49 -7.76 -21.32
N PRO A 413 -11.30 -7.61 -22.40
CA PRO A 413 -10.95 -8.15 -23.70
C PRO A 413 -9.62 -7.64 -24.25
N LEU A 414 -9.33 -6.35 -24.08
CA LEU A 414 -8.06 -5.74 -24.49
C LEU A 414 -6.87 -6.42 -23.79
N LEU A 415 -6.95 -6.52 -22.45
CA LEU A 415 -5.89 -7.14 -21.65
C LEU A 415 -5.72 -8.63 -21.98
N SER A 416 -6.83 -9.38 -22.07
CA SER A 416 -6.79 -10.82 -22.39
C SER A 416 -6.23 -11.11 -23.79
N ALA A 417 -6.53 -10.26 -24.78
CA ALA A 417 -6.03 -10.43 -26.14
C ALA A 417 -4.54 -10.09 -26.27
N THR A 418 -4.02 -9.21 -25.40
CA THR A 418 -2.68 -8.62 -25.55
C THR A 418 -1.66 -9.21 -24.60
N LEU A 419 -2.00 -9.42 -23.33
CA LEU A 419 -1.09 -9.96 -22.32
C LEU A 419 -0.90 -11.46 -22.49
N ASP A 420 0.35 -11.91 -22.41
CA ASP A 420 0.71 -13.33 -22.34
C ASP A 420 0.34 -13.94 -20.97
N ASP A 421 0.36 -15.27 -20.87
CA ASP A 421 0.10 -15.99 -19.62
C ASP A 421 1.36 -15.98 -18.72
N GLU A 422 2.57 -15.94 -19.30
CA GLU A 422 3.82 -15.85 -18.55
C GLU A 422 4.38 -14.42 -18.55
N LEU A 423 4.24 -13.73 -17.42
CA LEU A 423 4.57 -12.31 -17.33
C LEU A 423 5.86 -12.02 -16.53
N PRO A 424 6.80 -11.25 -17.10
CA PRO A 424 7.97 -10.74 -16.40
C PRO A 424 7.54 -9.73 -15.33
N LEU A 425 8.41 -9.51 -14.34
CA LEU A 425 8.16 -8.50 -13.32
C LEU A 425 8.27 -7.08 -13.89
N LEU A 426 9.30 -6.84 -14.71
CA LEU A 426 9.62 -5.51 -15.23
C LEU A 426 9.30 -5.44 -16.72
N LYS A 427 8.61 -4.37 -17.15
CA LYS A 427 8.30 -4.13 -18.57
C LYS A 427 9.53 -4.01 -19.46
N ARG A 428 10.69 -3.60 -18.92
CA ARG A 428 11.93 -3.49 -19.69
C ARG A 428 12.51 -4.85 -20.15
N ASP A 429 12.07 -5.94 -19.52
CA ASP A 429 12.58 -7.28 -19.83
C ASP A 429 11.88 -7.90 -21.05
N GLY A 430 10.75 -7.31 -21.49
CA GLY A 430 9.97 -7.77 -22.63
C GLY A 430 9.33 -9.16 -22.45
N GLY A 431 8.70 -9.67 -23.49
CA GLY A 431 8.11 -11.01 -23.53
C GLY A 431 6.74 -11.13 -22.85
N PHE A 432 6.00 -10.04 -22.71
CA PHE A 432 4.67 -10.02 -22.09
C PHE A 432 3.52 -9.87 -23.08
N VAL A 433 3.81 -9.81 -24.38
CA VAL A 433 2.79 -9.71 -25.43
C VAL A 433 2.50 -11.10 -26.01
N ARG A 434 1.22 -11.47 -25.99
CA ARG A 434 0.70 -12.76 -26.45
C ARG A 434 0.98 -12.98 -27.95
N PRO A 435 1.38 -14.19 -28.36
CA PRO A 435 1.45 -14.55 -29.78
C PRO A 435 0.12 -14.28 -30.50
N GLY A 436 0.18 -13.67 -31.68
CA GLY A 436 -1.01 -13.29 -32.45
C GLY A 436 -1.62 -11.94 -32.07
N ALA A 437 -1.19 -11.30 -30.98
CA ALA A 437 -1.68 -9.97 -30.59
C ALA A 437 -1.14 -8.86 -31.50
N ASN A 438 0.08 -9.05 -32.06
CA ASN A 438 0.70 -8.07 -32.95
C ASN A 438 1.49 -8.78 -34.06
N GLY A 439 1.10 -8.55 -35.32
CA GLY A 439 1.69 -9.22 -36.47
C GLY A 439 3.17 -8.88 -36.71
N GLU A 440 3.62 -7.66 -36.40
CA GLU A 440 5.02 -7.26 -36.55
C GLU A 440 5.90 -8.00 -35.53
N ILE A 441 5.45 -8.09 -34.27
CA ILE A 441 6.14 -8.89 -33.24
C ILE A 441 6.23 -10.36 -33.67
N ASP A 442 5.15 -10.93 -34.22
CA ASP A 442 5.14 -12.33 -34.65
C ASP A 442 6.12 -12.59 -35.81
N GLU A 443 6.21 -11.68 -36.79
CA GLU A 443 7.19 -11.75 -37.88
C GLU A 443 8.63 -11.65 -37.36
N LEU A 444 8.90 -10.72 -36.45
CA LEU A 444 10.22 -10.54 -35.84
C LEU A 444 10.62 -11.73 -34.94
N ARG A 445 9.65 -12.34 -34.22
CA ARG A 445 9.87 -13.57 -33.44
C ARG A 445 10.22 -14.75 -34.35
N LYS A 446 9.55 -14.90 -35.51
CA LYS A 446 9.92 -15.90 -36.53
C LYS A 446 11.34 -15.70 -37.04
N LEU A 447 11.74 -14.46 -37.35
CA LEU A 447 13.10 -14.15 -37.78
C LEU A 447 14.15 -14.57 -36.74
N ARG A 448 13.87 -14.34 -35.45
CA ARG A 448 14.73 -14.79 -34.34
C ARG A 448 14.83 -16.31 -34.28
N ASP A 449 13.72 -17.01 -34.43
CA ASP A 449 13.67 -18.47 -34.36
C ASP A 449 14.35 -19.13 -35.58
N ASP A 450 14.16 -18.57 -36.78
CA ASP A 450 14.88 -18.94 -38.00
C ASP A 450 16.39 -18.72 -37.85
N SER A 451 16.79 -17.64 -37.16
CA SER A 451 18.20 -17.35 -36.89
C SER A 451 18.88 -18.42 -36.03
N ARG A 452 18.15 -19.10 -35.13
CA ARG A 452 18.69 -20.25 -34.38
C ARG A 452 19.01 -21.43 -35.29
N ARG A 453 18.18 -21.66 -36.31
CA ARG A 453 18.45 -22.70 -37.33
C ARG A 453 19.68 -22.34 -38.15
N VAL A 454 19.80 -21.08 -38.58
CA VAL A 454 20.98 -20.58 -39.30
C VAL A 454 22.25 -20.71 -38.46
N ILE A 455 22.20 -20.47 -37.15
CA ILE A 455 23.35 -20.69 -36.25
C ILE A 455 23.77 -22.16 -36.20
N ALA A 456 22.81 -23.08 -36.13
CA ALA A 456 23.11 -24.51 -36.14
C ALA A 456 23.75 -24.96 -37.46
N GLU A 457 23.23 -24.47 -38.58
CA GLU A 457 23.79 -24.70 -39.93
C GLU A 457 25.20 -24.11 -40.07
N LEU A 458 25.42 -22.88 -39.56
CA LEU A 458 26.72 -22.21 -39.49
C LEU A 458 27.73 -23.03 -38.67
N GLN A 459 27.34 -23.52 -37.50
CA GLN A 459 28.21 -24.32 -36.66
C GLN A 459 28.64 -25.61 -37.37
N LEU A 460 27.71 -26.28 -38.05
CA LEU A 460 28.00 -27.53 -38.76
C LEU A 460 28.95 -27.26 -39.93
N ARG A 461 28.66 -26.26 -40.76
CA ARG A 461 29.51 -25.82 -41.88
C ARG A 461 30.90 -25.45 -41.41
N TYR A 462 31.03 -24.58 -40.39
CA TYR A 462 32.33 -24.20 -39.86
C TYR A 462 33.08 -25.38 -39.25
N SER A 463 32.39 -26.34 -38.61
CA SER A 463 33.02 -27.57 -38.12
C SER A 463 33.56 -28.46 -39.25
N GLU A 464 32.85 -28.55 -40.37
CA GLU A 464 33.25 -29.34 -41.55
C GLU A 464 34.42 -28.66 -42.30
N GLU A 465 34.31 -27.36 -42.56
CA GLU A 465 35.33 -26.57 -43.25
C GLU A 465 36.64 -26.54 -42.47
N THR A 466 36.59 -26.35 -41.15
CA THR A 466 37.79 -26.28 -40.31
C THR A 466 38.34 -27.64 -39.89
N GLY A 467 37.55 -28.71 -40.05
CA GLY A 467 37.85 -30.05 -39.52
C GLY A 467 37.78 -30.16 -37.99
N VAL A 468 37.35 -29.10 -37.30
CA VAL A 468 37.30 -29.03 -35.82
C VAL A 468 35.93 -29.45 -35.31
N LYS A 469 35.74 -30.75 -35.05
CA LYS A 469 34.47 -31.30 -34.51
C LYS A 469 34.04 -30.72 -33.16
N SER A 470 34.97 -30.16 -32.40
CA SER A 470 34.69 -29.56 -31.08
C SER A 470 34.19 -28.12 -31.15
N LEU A 471 34.11 -27.52 -32.36
CA LEU A 471 33.72 -26.13 -32.56
C LEU A 471 32.27 -25.92 -32.12
N LYS A 472 32.03 -24.93 -31.26
CA LYS A 472 30.68 -24.54 -30.84
C LYS A 472 30.46 -23.05 -31.02
N ILE A 473 29.30 -22.67 -31.54
CA ILE A 473 28.84 -21.28 -31.51
C ILE A 473 28.11 -21.08 -30.18
N ARG A 474 28.55 -20.11 -29.39
CA ARG A 474 27.97 -19.74 -28.09
C ARG A 474 27.62 -18.27 -28.07
N HIS A 475 26.78 -17.89 -27.10
CA HIS A 475 26.40 -16.51 -26.86
C HIS A 475 26.78 -16.09 -25.43
N ASN A 476 27.27 -14.87 -25.24
CA ASN A 476 27.33 -14.23 -23.93
C ASN A 476 27.06 -12.72 -24.05
N ASN A 477 26.73 -12.07 -22.93
CA ASN A 477 26.30 -10.66 -22.92
C ASN A 477 27.42 -9.65 -23.23
N VAL A 478 28.69 -10.07 -23.30
CA VAL A 478 29.85 -9.17 -23.49
C VAL A 478 30.39 -9.25 -24.92
N LEU A 479 30.44 -10.46 -25.50
CA LEU A 479 31.01 -10.74 -26.81
C LEU A 479 29.95 -11.07 -27.86
N GLY A 480 28.69 -11.22 -27.47
CA GLY A 480 27.63 -11.63 -28.38
C GLY A 480 27.77 -13.08 -28.81
N TYR A 481 27.48 -13.37 -30.09
CA TYR A 481 27.69 -14.69 -30.66
C TYR A 481 29.14 -14.87 -31.08
N TYR A 482 29.76 -15.95 -30.62
CA TYR A 482 31.15 -16.28 -30.91
C TYR A 482 31.35 -17.77 -31.11
N ILE A 483 32.38 -18.08 -31.89
CA ILE A 483 32.88 -19.43 -32.13
C ILE A 483 33.89 -19.76 -31.04
N GLU A 484 33.67 -20.84 -30.30
CA GLU A 484 34.56 -21.33 -29.25
C GLU A 484 35.23 -22.64 -29.70
N VAL A 485 36.57 -22.65 -29.67
CA VAL A 485 37.40 -23.83 -29.94
C VAL A 485 38.42 -24.02 -28.82
N THR A 486 38.92 -25.24 -28.64
CA THR A 486 40.00 -25.51 -27.67
C THR A 486 41.30 -24.81 -28.10
N ALA A 487 42.17 -24.51 -27.15
CA ALA A 487 43.45 -23.86 -27.45
C ALA A 487 44.30 -24.64 -28.48
N GLN A 488 44.23 -25.99 -28.46
CA GLN A 488 44.91 -26.86 -29.44
C GLN A 488 44.32 -26.77 -30.86
N ASN A 489 43.00 -26.57 -30.98
CA ASN A 489 42.33 -26.55 -32.28
C ASN A 489 42.27 -25.15 -32.90
N ALA A 490 42.70 -24.12 -32.19
CA ALA A 490 42.67 -22.74 -32.66
C ALA A 490 43.62 -22.44 -33.82
N THR A 491 44.72 -23.20 -33.95
CA THR A 491 45.64 -23.10 -35.09
C THR A 491 44.96 -23.38 -36.42
N ALA A 492 43.95 -24.26 -36.46
CA ALA A 492 43.17 -24.56 -37.67
C ALA A 492 42.29 -23.38 -38.15
N LEU A 493 41.94 -22.47 -37.23
CA LEU A 493 41.19 -21.24 -37.52
C LEU A 493 42.11 -20.05 -37.80
N GLN A 494 43.40 -20.16 -37.47
CA GLN A 494 44.43 -19.13 -37.69
C GLN A 494 45.33 -19.44 -38.90
N ASP A 495 44.95 -20.44 -39.71
CA ASP A 495 45.69 -20.81 -40.91
C ASP A 495 45.83 -19.60 -41.87
N PRO A 496 47.04 -19.29 -42.37
CA PRO A 496 47.27 -18.19 -43.31
C PRO A 496 46.37 -18.22 -44.55
N SER A 497 45.92 -19.41 -44.98
CA SER A 497 44.99 -19.59 -46.11
C SER A 497 43.57 -19.09 -45.82
N ARG A 498 43.21 -18.85 -44.55
CA ARG A 498 41.89 -18.39 -44.08
C ARG A 498 41.94 -17.00 -43.42
N GLN A 499 42.98 -16.23 -43.74
CA GLN A 499 43.17 -14.88 -43.18
C GLN A 499 41.96 -13.99 -43.47
N GLY A 500 41.33 -13.48 -42.41
CA GLY A 500 40.19 -12.56 -42.46
C GLY A 500 38.81 -13.22 -42.34
N GLU A 501 38.73 -14.55 -42.41
CA GLU A 501 37.46 -15.29 -42.29
C GLU A 501 37.05 -15.48 -40.82
N PHE A 502 37.97 -15.94 -39.97
CA PHE A 502 37.80 -16.05 -38.52
C PHE A 502 38.56 -14.95 -37.79
N ILE A 503 37.82 -14.01 -37.20
CA ILE A 503 38.36 -12.83 -36.50
C ILE A 503 38.49 -13.16 -35.02
N HIS A 504 39.71 -13.14 -34.48
CA HIS A 504 39.95 -13.40 -33.05
C HIS A 504 39.30 -12.32 -32.16
N ARG A 505 38.65 -12.75 -31.07
CA ARG A 505 37.96 -11.88 -30.11
C ARG A 505 38.55 -11.95 -28.70
N GLN A 506 38.84 -13.15 -28.21
CA GLN A 506 39.31 -13.35 -26.84
C GLN A 506 40.10 -14.66 -26.70
N THR A 507 41.16 -14.63 -25.89
CA THR A 507 41.91 -15.81 -25.48
C THR A 507 41.57 -16.16 -24.03
N MET A 508 41.22 -17.43 -23.77
CA MET A 508 40.93 -17.98 -22.44
C MET A 508 41.96 -19.06 -22.09
N ALA A 509 42.02 -19.49 -20.84
CA ALA A 509 42.99 -20.49 -20.38
C ALA A 509 42.97 -21.81 -21.19
N ASN A 510 41.79 -22.28 -21.58
CA ASN A 510 41.61 -23.56 -22.31
C ASN A 510 40.88 -23.42 -23.67
N ALA A 511 40.53 -22.19 -24.08
CA ALA A 511 39.73 -21.95 -25.27
C ALA A 511 40.11 -20.64 -25.97
N MET A 512 39.89 -20.57 -27.27
CA MET A 512 39.95 -19.32 -28.04
C MET A 512 38.58 -19.02 -28.66
N ARG A 513 38.25 -17.73 -28.70
CA ARG A 513 36.98 -17.21 -29.20
C ARG A 513 37.21 -16.40 -30.47
N PHE A 514 36.43 -16.71 -31.50
CA PHE A 514 36.47 -16.06 -32.81
C PHE A 514 35.06 -15.57 -33.22
N THR A 515 34.97 -14.69 -34.20
CA THR A 515 33.73 -14.29 -34.88
C THR A 515 33.95 -14.31 -36.40
N THR A 516 32.89 -14.22 -37.19
CA THR A 516 32.95 -14.05 -38.66
C THR A 516 32.09 -12.86 -39.06
N THR A 517 32.28 -12.30 -40.25
CA THR A 517 31.43 -11.20 -40.77
C THR A 517 29.97 -11.64 -40.87
N GLU A 518 29.73 -12.89 -41.28
CA GLU A 518 28.41 -13.51 -41.35
C GLU A 518 27.76 -13.65 -39.97
N LEU A 519 28.51 -14.13 -38.96
CA LEU A 519 28.02 -14.28 -37.59
C LEU A 519 27.73 -12.91 -36.95
N ALA A 520 28.59 -11.92 -37.16
CA ALA A 520 28.38 -10.57 -36.67
C ALA A 520 27.18 -9.87 -37.35
N GLY A 521 26.97 -10.11 -38.65
CA GLY A 521 25.80 -9.60 -39.38
C GLY A 521 24.49 -10.27 -38.93
N LEU A 522 24.52 -11.56 -38.59
CA LEU A 522 23.38 -12.25 -38.00
C LEU A 522 23.08 -11.73 -36.59
N GLU A 523 24.09 -11.56 -35.74
CA GLU A 523 23.95 -10.98 -34.41
C GLU A 523 23.30 -9.59 -34.46
N THR A 524 23.77 -8.73 -35.37
CA THR A 524 23.20 -7.39 -35.56
C THR A 524 21.71 -7.45 -35.92
N ARG A 525 21.32 -8.37 -36.82
CA ARG A 525 19.91 -8.56 -37.20
C ARG A 525 19.06 -9.05 -36.02
N ILE A 526 19.55 -10.02 -35.26
CA ILE A 526 18.87 -10.54 -34.06
C ILE A 526 18.70 -9.43 -33.02
N ALA A 527 19.76 -8.67 -32.74
CA ALA A 527 19.73 -7.58 -31.78
C ALA A 527 18.75 -6.48 -32.19
N ASN A 528 18.74 -6.08 -33.47
CA ASN A 528 17.79 -5.11 -34.00
C ASN A 528 16.34 -5.60 -33.90
N ALA A 529 16.09 -6.88 -34.23
CA ALA A 529 14.76 -7.47 -34.08
C ALA A 529 14.31 -7.51 -32.61
N ALA A 530 15.19 -7.89 -31.68
CA ALA A 530 14.89 -7.89 -30.25
C ALA A 530 14.60 -6.48 -29.71
N GLY A 531 15.39 -5.47 -30.13
CA GLY A 531 15.15 -4.08 -29.79
C GLY A 531 13.82 -3.55 -30.32
N ARG A 532 13.49 -3.88 -31.58
CA ARG A 532 12.22 -3.50 -32.20
C ARG A 532 11.01 -4.18 -31.54
N ILE A 533 11.12 -5.46 -31.18
CA ILE A 533 10.09 -6.14 -30.40
C ILE A 533 9.85 -5.40 -29.08
N LEU A 534 10.92 -5.10 -28.33
CA LEU A 534 10.80 -4.43 -27.04
C LEU A 534 10.16 -3.03 -27.19
N GLU A 535 10.50 -2.28 -28.23
CA GLU A 535 9.88 -0.98 -28.53
C GLU A 535 8.36 -1.10 -28.72
N ILE A 536 7.91 -2.07 -29.52
CA ILE A 536 6.48 -2.31 -29.76
C ILE A 536 5.78 -2.80 -28.48
N GLU A 537 6.41 -3.71 -27.73
CA GLU A 537 5.86 -4.21 -26.46
C GLU A 537 5.69 -3.09 -25.44
N LEU A 538 6.66 -2.18 -25.32
CA LEU A 538 6.55 -1.01 -24.43
C LEU A 538 5.42 -0.07 -24.88
N HIS A 539 5.22 0.12 -26.19
CA HIS A 539 4.11 0.92 -26.69
C HIS A 539 2.75 0.29 -26.36
N LEU A 540 2.58 -1.02 -26.59
CA LEU A 540 1.37 -1.76 -26.21
C LEU A 540 1.11 -1.72 -24.71
N PHE A 541 2.17 -1.76 -23.89
CA PHE A 541 2.06 -1.58 -22.45
C PHE A 541 1.49 -0.21 -22.09
N GLU A 542 1.98 0.86 -22.72
CA GLU A 542 1.49 2.23 -22.49
C GLU A 542 0.01 2.37 -22.87
N GLU A 543 -0.41 1.78 -23.99
CA GLU A 543 -1.83 1.76 -24.41
C GLU A 543 -2.73 1.05 -23.38
N MET A 544 -2.33 -0.15 -22.93
CA MET A 544 -3.07 -0.91 -21.91
C MET A 544 -3.11 -0.19 -20.55
N ALA A 545 -2.01 0.42 -20.14
CA ALA A 545 -1.93 1.19 -18.91
C ALA A 545 -2.83 2.44 -18.98
N ALA A 546 -2.82 3.17 -20.09
CA ALA A 546 -3.67 4.33 -20.31
C ALA A 546 -5.17 3.95 -20.30
N ALA A 547 -5.54 2.86 -20.98
CA ALA A 547 -6.91 2.35 -20.96
C ALA A 547 -7.36 1.94 -19.54
N THR A 548 -6.46 1.34 -18.76
CA THR A 548 -6.72 0.97 -17.37
C THR A 548 -6.94 2.20 -16.49
N VAL A 549 -6.08 3.23 -16.62
CA VAL A 549 -6.17 4.46 -15.82
C VAL A 549 -7.43 5.27 -16.18
N ALA A 550 -7.88 5.24 -17.44
CA ALA A 550 -9.13 5.87 -17.84
C ALA A 550 -10.36 5.30 -17.10
N GLU A 551 -10.31 4.01 -16.71
CA GLU A 551 -11.37 3.31 -15.98
C GLU A 551 -11.19 3.31 -14.45
N ALA A 552 -10.29 4.16 -13.93
CA ALA A 552 -9.90 4.16 -12.52
C ALA A 552 -11.08 4.26 -11.55
N ALA A 553 -12.08 5.12 -11.84
CA ALA A 553 -13.24 5.31 -10.97
C ALA A 553 -14.08 4.03 -10.83
N THR A 554 -14.32 3.34 -11.95
CA THR A 554 -15.05 2.07 -12.00
C THR A 554 -14.30 0.99 -11.24
N LEU A 555 -13.00 0.83 -11.50
CA LEU A 555 -12.13 -0.14 -10.83
C LEU A 555 -12.07 0.09 -9.31
N GLN A 556 -12.00 1.34 -8.86
CA GLN A 556 -12.05 1.70 -7.44
C GLN A 556 -13.41 1.39 -6.80
N ALA A 557 -14.51 1.65 -7.50
CA ALA A 557 -15.85 1.28 -7.02
C ALA A 557 -15.99 -0.25 -6.87
N MET A 558 -15.54 -1.02 -7.85
CA MET A 558 -15.51 -2.48 -7.80
C MET A 558 -14.68 -2.98 -6.62
N ALA A 559 -13.46 -2.47 -6.43
CA ALA A 559 -12.60 -2.88 -5.31
C ALA A 559 -13.22 -2.57 -3.93
N ARG A 560 -13.95 -1.45 -3.79
CA ARG A 560 -14.72 -1.14 -2.58
C ARG A 560 -15.87 -2.12 -2.37
N ALA A 561 -16.57 -2.51 -3.44
CA ALA A 561 -17.64 -3.50 -3.38
C ALA A 561 -17.12 -4.88 -2.94
N VAL A 562 -16.00 -5.34 -3.54
CA VAL A 562 -15.30 -6.57 -3.13
C VAL A 562 -14.90 -6.52 -1.66
N SER A 563 -14.32 -5.40 -1.20
CA SER A 563 -13.91 -5.23 0.19
C SER A 563 -15.09 -5.32 1.17
N ARG A 564 -16.25 -4.73 0.82
CA ARG A 564 -17.47 -4.82 1.63
C ARG A 564 -18.02 -6.24 1.71
N LEU A 565 -17.98 -6.97 0.59
CA LEU A 565 -18.40 -8.37 0.53
C LEU A 565 -17.50 -9.26 1.39
N ASP A 566 -16.18 -9.10 1.28
CA ASP A 566 -15.19 -9.83 2.08
C ASP A 566 -15.40 -9.59 3.58
N VAL A 567 -15.61 -8.34 4.00
CA VAL A 567 -15.89 -8.03 5.42
C VAL A 567 -17.19 -8.70 5.90
N ALA A 568 -18.26 -8.70 5.11
CA ALA A 568 -19.51 -9.36 5.49
C ALA A 568 -19.31 -10.87 5.68
N ILE A 569 -18.62 -11.54 4.75
CA ILE A 569 -18.29 -12.97 4.83
C ILE A 569 -17.35 -13.25 6.01
N ALA A 570 -16.34 -12.41 6.23
CA ALA A 570 -15.39 -12.56 7.33
C ALA A 570 -16.08 -12.49 8.70
N LEU A 571 -16.98 -11.53 8.89
CA LEU A 571 -17.75 -11.38 10.13
C LEU A 571 -18.80 -12.49 10.30
N ALA A 572 -19.40 -12.96 9.20
CA ALA A 572 -20.29 -14.12 9.23
C ALA A 572 -19.56 -15.38 9.70
N ARG A 573 -18.37 -15.65 9.14
CA ARG A 573 -17.50 -16.75 9.55
C ARG A 573 -17.05 -16.63 11.01
N LEU A 574 -16.61 -15.44 11.43
CA LEU A 574 -16.27 -15.15 12.82
C LEU A 574 -17.44 -15.50 13.75
N SER A 575 -18.67 -15.13 13.36
CA SER A 575 -19.85 -15.39 14.17
C SER A 575 -20.15 -16.88 14.36
N LEU A 576 -19.89 -17.71 13.34
CA LEU A 576 -20.04 -19.16 13.42
C LEU A 576 -18.92 -19.80 14.26
N GLU A 577 -17.66 -19.41 14.00
CA GLU A 577 -16.47 -19.95 14.65
C GLU A 577 -16.41 -19.62 16.16
N GLU A 578 -16.88 -18.43 16.55
CA GLU A 578 -16.80 -17.92 17.93
C GLU A 578 -18.16 -17.87 18.64
N HIS A 579 -19.21 -18.38 17.99
CA HIS A 579 -20.59 -18.40 18.50
C HIS A 579 -21.08 -17.00 18.91
N TYR A 580 -20.94 -16.01 18.02
CA TYR A 580 -21.43 -14.66 18.28
C TYR A 580 -22.92 -14.55 17.94
N CYS A 581 -23.63 -13.72 18.70
CA CYS A 581 -25.05 -13.46 18.49
C CYS A 581 -25.25 -12.12 17.75
N ARG A 582 -26.37 -12.01 17.04
CA ARG A 582 -26.79 -10.75 16.42
C ARG A 582 -27.24 -9.78 17.52
N PRO A 583 -26.62 -8.59 17.67
CA PRO A 583 -27.09 -7.59 18.62
C PRO A 583 -28.34 -6.87 18.09
N ALA A 584 -29.22 -6.46 19.00
CA ALA A 584 -30.28 -5.50 18.71
C ALA A 584 -29.81 -4.09 19.07
N LEU A 585 -29.75 -3.18 18.10
CA LEU A 585 -29.40 -1.79 18.33
C LEU A 585 -30.61 -0.87 18.14
N ASP A 586 -30.82 0.04 19.09
CA ASP A 586 -31.91 1.01 19.06
C ASP A 586 -31.45 2.38 19.59
N GLY A 587 -32.35 3.37 19.59
CA GLY A 587 -32.08 4.72 20.11
C GLY A 587 -32.26 4.86 21.63
N SER A 588 -32.40 3.75 22.37
CA SER A 588 -32.54 3.79 23.82
C SER A 588 -31.19 4.06 24.52
N THR A 589 -31.20 4.11 25.85
CA THR A 589 -29.98 4.15 26.67
C THR A 589 -29.71 2.82 27.38
N VAL A 590 -30.30 1.72 26.88
CA VAL A 590 -30.18 0.39 27.48
C VAL A 590 -28.87 -0.25 27.05
N PHE A 591 -28.16 -0.88 27.99
CA PHE A 591 -27.06 -1.77 27.67
C PHE A 591 -27.28 -3.09 28.41
N GLU A 592 -27.80 -4.07 27.68
CA GLU A 592 -28.15 -5.39 28.19
C GLU A 592 -27.38 -6.44 27.40
N VAL A 593 -26.57 -7.23 28.09
CA VAL A 593 -25.74 -8.30 27.51
C VAL A 593 -25.87 -9.52 28.41
N GLU A 594 -26.34 -10.63 27.84
CA GLU A 594 -26.41 -11.92 28.53
C GLU A 594 -25.25 -12.81 28.07
N GLY A 595 -24.51 -13.38 29.03
CA GLY A 595 -23.40 -14.27 28.75
C GLY A 595 -22.30 -13.62 27.91
N GLY A 596 -21.99 -12.35 28.17
CA GLY A 596 -20.95 -11.62 27.46
C GLY A 596 -19.56 -12.21 27.73
N ARG A 597 -18.71 -12.23 26.70
CA ARG A 597 -17.36 -12.77 26.73
C ARG A 597 -16.36 -11.79 26.12
N HIS A 598 -15.14 -11.78 26.63
CA HIS A 598 -14.10 -10.91 26.09
C HIS A 598 -13.51 -11.52 24.81
N PRO A 599 -13.65 -10.88 23.63
CA PRO A 599 -13.38 -11.50 22.33
C PRO A 599 -11.92 -11.94 22.14
N VAL A 600 -10.97 -11.21 22.73
CA VAL A 600 -9.54 -11.56 22.68
C VAL A 600 -9.16 -12.62 23.72
N VAL A 601 -9.46 -12.37 25.00
CA VAL A 601 -9.05 -13.23 26.13
C VAL A 601 -9.64 -14.64 25.99
N GLU A 602 -10.91 -14.77 25.56
CA GLU A 602 -11.53 -16.09 25.31
C GLU A 602 -10.74 -16.92 24.30
N GLN A 603 -10.34 -16.31 23.17
CA GLN A 603 -9.57 -17.00 22.15
C GLN A 603 -8.16 -17.38 22.62
N VAL A 604 -7.50 -16.53 23.41
CA VAL A 604 -6.16 -16.81 23.98
C VAL A 604 -6.24 -17.98 24.96
N LEU A 605 -7.19 -17.94 25.91
CA LEU A 605 -7.36 -19.01 26.90
C LEU A 605 -7.66 -20.37 26.25
N ARG A 606 -8.48 -20.37 25.19
CA ARG A 606 -8.80 -21.57 24.40
C ARG A 606 -7.57 -22.12 23.67
N LYS A 607 -6.73 -21.26 23.09
CA LYS A 607 -5.48 -21.67 22.41
C LYS A 607 -4.45 -22.25 23.38
N ASP A 608 -4.35 -21.69 24.57
CA ASP A 608 -3.40 -22.14 25.59
C ASP A 608 -3.87 -23.39 26.35
N ALA A 609 -5.01 -24.00 25.95
CA ALA A 609 -5.64 -25.16 26.58
C ALA A 609 -5.74 -25.03 28.12
N SER A 610 -5.91 -23.79 28.60
CA SER A 610 -5.78 -23.46 30.02
C SER A 610 -7.11 -23.67 30.74
N GLN A 611 -8.05 -22.73 30.59
CA GLN A 611 -9.37 -22.74 31.21
C GLN A 611 -10.40 -22.10 30.27
N ALA A 612 -11.67 -22.47 30.42
CA ALA A 612 -12.76 -21.80 29.71
C ALA A 612 -12.97 -20.37 30.25
N PHE A 613 -13.25 -19.41 29.37
CA PHE A 613 -13.63 -18.07 29.78
C PHE A 613 -15.01 -18.09 30.46
N ILE A 614 -15.13 -17.46 31.64
CA ILE A 614 -16.40 -17.36 32.36
C ILE A 614 -17.19 -16.17 31.81
N ALA A 615 -18.32 -16.46 31.17
CA ALA A 615 -19.23 -15.45 30.64
C ALA A 615 -19.91 -14.65 31.77
N ASN A 616 -20.16 -13.36 31.54
CA ASN A 616 -20.78 -12.46 32.52
C ASN A 616 -21.90 -11.65 31.90
N ASP A 617 -22.99 -11.47 32.65
CA ASP A 617 -24.09 -10.61 32.27
C ASP A 617 -23.76 -9.15 32.60
N CYS A 618 -24.33 -8.22 31.83
CA CYS A 618 -24.27 -6.79 32.10
C CYS A 618 -25.63 -6.17 31.80
N ASN A 619 -26.22 -5.51 32.80
CA ASN A 619 -27.46 -4.78 32.63
C ASN A 619 -27.33 -3.35 33.17
N ILE A 620 -27.45 -2.38 32.27
CA ILE A 620 -27.43 -0.96 32.58
C ILE A 620 -28.66 -0.32 31.93
N GLY A 621 -29.58 0.17 32.76
CA GLY A 621 -30.76 0.91 32.33
C GLY A 621 -31.93 0.10 31.73
N ALA A 622 -31.80 -1.23 31.54
CA ALA A 622 -32.93 -2.08 31.14
C ALA A 622 -33.90 -2.32 32.30
N GLU A 623 -35.09 -2.82 32.02
CA GLU A 623 -36.03 -3.25 33.05
C GLU A 623 -35.61 -4.61 33.62
N GLU A 624 -35.56 -4.72 34.94
CA GLU A 624 -35.29 -5.97 35.67
C GLU A 624 -36.52 -6.38 36.47
N VAL A 625 -36.83 -7.67 36.49
CA VAL A 625 -37.85 -8.22 37.39
C VAL A 625 -37.13 -8.76 38.62
N THR A 626 -37.18 -8.00 39.71
CA THR A 626 -36.62 -8.43 41.01
C THR A 626 -37.77 -8.67 41.99
N GLU A 627 -37.85 -9.88 42.55
CA GLU A 627 -38.89 -10.28 43.52
C GLU A 627 -40.34 -10.06 43.02
N GLY A 628 -40.57 -10.24 41.71
CA GLY A 628 -41.89 -10.08 41.09
C GLY A 628 -42.32 -8.62 40.88
N LYS A 629 -41.40 -7.66 41.00
CA LYS A 629 -41.62 -6.25 40.65
C LYS A 629 -40.71 -5.83 39.51
N GLU A 630 -41.27 -5.14 38.53
CA GLU A 630 -40.53 -4.48 37.47
C GLU A 630 -39.82 -3.24 38.05
N GLN A 631 -38.49 -3.22 37.96
CA GLN A 631 -37.65 -2.12 38.40
C GLN A 631 -36.58 -1.84 37.36
N GLN A 632 -36.41 -0.59 36.98
CA GLN A 632 -35.36 -0.21 36.02
C GLN A 632 -33.97 -0.33 36.67
N ALA A 633 -33.06 -1.04 36.00
CA ALA A 633 -31.67 -1.16 36.37
C ALA A 633 -30.99 0.23 36.43
N GLY A 634 -30.03 0.37 37.35
CA GLY A 634 -29.25 1.59 37.48
C GLY A 634 -28.43 1.90 36.22
N LYS A 635 -28.12 3.18 36.00
CA LYS A 635 -27.26 3.64 34.91
C LYS A 635 -25.75 3.62 35.24
N ILE A 636 -25.41 3.25 36.49
CA ILE A 636 -24.05 3.26 37.02
C ILE A 636 -23.84 1.98 37.81
N TRP A 637 -22.74 1.28 37.52
CA TRP A 637 -22.28 0.12 38.28
C TRP A 637 -21.08 0.48 39.14
N LEU A 638 -21.13 0.16 40.44
CA LEU A 638 -19.99 0.23 41.34
C LEU A 638 -19.37 -1.16 41.49
N LEU A 639 -18.40 -1.47 40.64
CA LEU A 639 -17.78 -2.80 40.61
C LEU A 639 -16.66 -2.91 41.66
N THR A 640 -16.84 -3.79 42.65
CA THR A 640 -15.84 -4.08 43.68
C THR A 640 -15.41 -5.55 43.62
N GLY A 641 -14.26 -5.89 44.21
CA GLY A 641 -13.74 -7.25 44.24
C GLY A 641 -12.21 -7.30 44.38
N PRO A 642 -11.61 -8.46 44.68
CA PRO A 642 -10.17 -8.60 44.88
C PRO A 642 -9.37 -8.30 43.59
N ASN A 643 -8.07 -8.02 43.74
CA ASN A 643 -7.15 -7.98 42.60
C ASN A 643 -7.15 -9.33 41.88
N MET A 644 -6.96 -9.31 40.56
CA MET A 644 -7.06 -10.48 39.68
C MET A 644 -8.47 -11.11 39.59
N GLY A 645 -9.50 -10.52 40.21
CA GLY A 645 -10.89 -10.98 40.10
C GLY A 645 -11.61 -10.63 38.78
N GLY A 646 -10.88 -10.31 37.71
CA GLY A 646 -11.47 -10.07 36.37
C GLY A 646 -12.17 -8.71 36.15
N LYS A 647 -12.14 -7.79 37.12
CA LYS A 647 -12.83 -6.48 37.02
C LYS A 647 -12.50 -5.69 35.74
N SER A 648 -11.22 -5.53 35.42
CA SER A 648 -10.78 -4.80 34.21
C SER A 648 -11.17 -5.53 32.93
N THR A 649 -11.11 -6.87 32.93
CA THR A 649 -11.55 -7.70 31.81
C THR A 649 -13.03 -7.52 31.53
N PHE A 650 -13.88 -7.48 32.58
CA PHE A 650 -15.31 -7.23 32.45
C PHE A 650 -15.62 -5.84 31.86
N LEU A 651 -14.94 -4.79 32.33
CA LEU A 651 -15.13 -3.43 31.78
C LEU A 651 -14.71 -3.35 30.31
N ARG A 652 -13.53 -3.88 29.97
CA ARG A 652 -13.03 -3.92 28.58
C ARG A 652 -13.94 -4.74 27.68
N GLN A 653 -14.42 -5.89 28.15
CA GLN A 653 -15.36 -6.75 27.43
C GLN A 653 -16.58 -5.96 26.96
N ASN A 654 -17.27 -5.26 27.86
CA ASN A 654 -18.51 -4.54 27.51
C ASN A 654 -18.23 -3.38 26.55
N ALA A 655 -17.10 -2.68 26.70
CA ALA A 655 -16.65 -1.67 25.75
C ALA A 655 -16.39 -2.25 24.34
N LEU A 656 -15.73 -3.40 24.27
CA LEU A 656 -15.48 -4.10 23.01
C LEU A 656 -16.77 -4.61 22.36
N ILE A 657 -17.73 -5.10 23.15
CA ILE A 657 -19.05 -5.51 22.66
C ILE A 657 -19.78 -4.34 22.02
N ALA A 658 -19.76 -3.15 22.63
CA ALA A 658 -20.34 -1.94 22.04
C ALA A 658 -19.71 -1.58 20.69
N ILE A 659 -18.37 -1.64 20.61
CA ILE A 659 -17.62 -1.37 19.38
C ILE A 659 -17.98 -2.39 18.28
N LEU A 660 -17.99 -3.69 18.61
CA LEU A 660 -18.34 -4.76 17.67
C LEU A 660 -19.77 -4.59 17.15
N ALA A 661 -20.73 -4.28 18.02
CA ALA A 661 -22.10 -4.03 17.63
C ALA A 661 -22.21 -2.86 16.63
N GLN A 662 -21.62 -1.70 16.98
CA GLN A 662 -21.71 -0.49 16.15
C GLN A 662 -20.82 -0.46 14.91
N MET A 663 -19.80 -1.33 14.81
CA MET A 663 -19.10 -1.54 13.53
C MET A 663 -19.91 -2.40 12.55
N GLY A 664 -20.98 -3.05 13.02
CA GLY A 664 -21.84 -3.94 12.23
C GLY A 664 -21.43 -5.41 12.29
N SER A 665 -20.81 -5.84 13.39
CA SER A 665 -20.47 -7.24 13.67
C SER A 665 -21.47 -7.86 14.65
N PHE A 666 -21.61 -9.18 14.61
CA PHE A 666 -22.20 -9.95 15.70
C PHE A 666 -21.26 -9.85 16.93
N VAL A 667 -21.79 -10.11 18.12
CA VAL A 667 -21.09 -9.88 19.39
C VAL A 667 -20.88 -11.16 20.21
N PRO A 668 -19.80 -11.25 21.02
CA PRO A 668 -19.47 -12.40 21.87
C PRO A 668 -20.41 -12.55 23.08
N ALA A 669 -21.70 -12.78 22.86
CA ALA A 669 -22.72 -12.93 23.90
C ALA A 669 -23.75 -14.02 23.52
N LYS A 670 -24.64 -14.37 24.45
CA LYS A 670 -25.84 -15.16 24.14
C LYS A 670 -26.92 -14.29 23.52
N SER A 671 -27.14 -13.12 24.12
CA SER A 671 -28.05 -12.08 23.63
C SER A 671 -27.46 -10.70 23.97
N ALA A 672 -27.78 -9.70 23.15
CA ALA A 672 -27.34 -8.33 23.39
C ALA A 672 -28.36 -7.33 22.85
N ARG A 673 -28.78 -6.39 23.68
CA ARG A 673 -29.57 -5.21 23.33
C ARG A 673 -28.83 -3.96 23.77
N ILE A 674 -28.45 -3.13 22.80
CA ILE A 674 -27.53 -2.01 23.01
C ILE A 674 -28.12 -0.76 22.36
N GLY A 675 -28.52 0.20 23.18
CA GLY A 675 -28.76 1.57 22.78
C GLY A 675 -27.48 2.17 22.20
N VAL A 676 -27.59 2.91 21.10
CA VAL A 676 -26.41 3.47 20.42
C VAL A 676 -25.57 4.33 21.36
N VAL A 677 -24.27 4.02 21.42
CA VAL A 677 -23.25 4.74 22.17
C VAL A 677 -22.58 5.76 21.26
N ASP A 678 -22.71 7.04 21.59
CA ASP A 678 -22.10 8.15 20.85
C ASP A 678 -20.63 8.39 21.26
N ARG A 679 -20.28 8.10 22.52
CA ARG A 679 -18.93 8.30 23.07
C ARG A 679 -18.53 7.17 24.00
N LEU A 680 -17.29 6.72 23.87
CA LEU A 680 -16.71 5.69 24.72
C LEU A 680 -15.39 6.19 25.30
N PHE A 681 -15.33 6.20 26.63
CA PHE A 681 -14.17 6.61 27.41
C PHE A 681 -13.71 5.44 28.28
N SER A 682 -12.40 5.22 28.34
CA SER A 682 -11.80 4.26 29.26
C SER A 682 -10.61 4.90 29.94
N ARG A 683 -10.69 4.96 31.27
CA ARG A 683 -9.58 5.35 32.12
C ARG A 683 -9.23 4.18 33.02
N VAL A 684 -8.18 3.47 32.65
CA VAL A 684 -7.56 2.47 33.50
C VAL A 684 -6.41 3.18 34.20
N GLY A 685 -6.39 3.20 35.54
CA GLY A 685 -5.31 3.79 36.33
C GLY A 685 -3.97 3.35 35.76
N ALA A 686 -3.08 4.31 35.48
CA ALA A 686 -1.96 4.09 34.59
C ALA A 686 -1.10 2.91 35.08
N ALA A 687 -0.80 1.96 34.19
CA ALA A 687 0.45 1.24 34.31
C ALA A 687 1.56 2.28 34.16
N ASP A 688 2.51 2.31 35.08
CA ASP A 688 3.62 3.26 35.16
C ASP A 688 4.14 3.70 33.77
N ASP A 689 3.85 4.94 33.36
CA ASP A 689 4.57 5.59 32.24
C ASP A 689 5.79 6.36 32.78
N LEU A 690 6.59 5.67 33.59
CA LEU A 690 7.87 6.17 34.15
C LEU A 690 8.84 6.57 33.02
N ALA A 691 8.68 5.99 31.83
CA ALA A 691 9.51 6.27 30.66
C ALA A 691 9.28 7.67 30.06
N ARG A 692 8.09 8.26 30.25
CA ARG A 692 7.73 9.59 29.72
C ARG A 692 7.79 10.73 30.75
N GLY A 693 8.23 10.45 31.98
CA GLY A 693 8.50 11.47 33.00
C GLY A 693 7.27 12.26 33.49
N ARG A 694 6.04 11.81 33.20
CA ARG A 694 4.81 12.43 33.71
C ARG A 694 4.34 11.70 34.96
N SER A 695 4.02 12.45 36.02
CA SER A 695 3.46 11.90 37.25
C SER A 695 2.07 11.33 36.98
N THR A 696 1.79 10.14 37.49
CA THR A 696 0.49 9.46 37.44
C THR A 696 -0.66 10.38 37.84
N PHE A 697 -0.45 11.25 38.84
CA PHE A 697 -1.44 12.18 39.37
C PHE A 697 -1.73 13.40 38.47
N MET A 698 -0.87 13.67 37.48
CA MET A 698 -1.03 14.78 36.54
C MET A 698 -1.67 14.31 35.21
N VAL A 699 -1.63 12.99 34.96
CA VAL A 699 -2.24 12.32 33.81
C VAL A 699 -3.61 11.72 34.17
N GLU A 700 -3.83 11.40 35.45
CA GLU A 700 -5.15 11.26 36.11
C GLU A 700 -5.83 12.62 36.35
#